data_AF-A0A3D4DUZ9-F1
#
_entry.id   AF-A0A3D4DUZ9-F1
#
_cell.length_a   1.000
_cell.length_b   1.000
_cell.length_c   1.000
_cell.angle_alpha   90.00
_cell.angle_beta   90.00
_cell.angle_gamma   90.00
#
_symmetry.space_group_name_H-M   'P 1'
#
loop_
_entity.id
_entity.type
_entity.pdbx_description
1 polymer ?
#
loop_
_entity_poly.entity_id
_entity_poly.type
_entity_poly.pdbx_seq_one_letter_code
_entity_poly.pdbx_strand_id
1 'polypeptide(L)'
;MSALPPALAAWFKAKSWTPHPHQLAMLARGQDHATLLIAPTGGGKTLAGFLPTLADLIENPVVGLHTLYISPLKALAADMRRNLTGPITELGLGIRVDDRSGDTSQTRKKAQRADPPHILLTTPESLALLLSYADAPRMFGTLKRVVVDELHALADSKRGDQLMLLMTRLEALAPGLRRVGLSATVEDPPALARYFNAGGAAVLEADPGPAPDIRMLTTEAPPPWSGGGGRYAMAEVLDEVRRHNTTLIFHNTRAQAEIFFHHLWLANADSLPIGIHHGSLARSAREKVETAMVAGGLKAIVCTGTLDLGLDWGDVDLVIQVGAPKNVKRLVQRIGRANHRYNAPSKALLLPANRWEVIECQAAIEAALAHDLDGEPRGAGPRDVLCQHILIRACSGPFEAAALYGEVVRAGPYASLTRAAFDACLDFVATGGYALRAYDRWQRLQHRPDGYWQLRDPRATQLIRMNLGTIQDTDTLKVRMRGARGALGEVEEAFAAALVPGDTFLMGGKIVRFESLKEMHVEVSRDRGRKPKVAVFMGTKFSTSTQLSDRILDLLHRGDLSALPDHTRDWIRLQAEVSKLPEAGRLLVESFPYEGRAHSCIYGFAGRGAQQTLGLLLTRRMEEAGLGPLGFVATDYATLIWSLEQIRDPVTLIDHGGLVDGLEGWLAENALMKRSFKTAATIAGLTPRNFPGKRANARQATFSADILYDTLRKYDPGHLLLDITREEAMRGLIGFGRIEEMLARTRGLVDHVVGDRVTPFAAPLFLEVGKVPVQGAGADALVAAETERLMAEAGLV
;
A
#
# COMPACT_ATOMS: atom_id res chain seq x y z
N MET A 1 26.52 22.84 22.48
CA MET A 1 25.17 22.32 22.77
C MET A 1 24.23 23.50 22.77
N SER A 2 23.20 23.52 21.91
CA SER A 2 22.15 24.55 22.03
C SER A 2 21.38 24.27 23.32
N ALA A 3 21.33 25.23 24.25
CA ALA A 3 20.58 25.07 25.49
C ALA A 3 19.08 25.15 25.20
N LEU A 4 18.29 24.39 25.95
CA LEU A 4 16.84 24.46 25.84
C LEU A 4 16.37 25.84 26.33
N PRO A 5 15.51 26.57 25.57
CA PRO A 5 15.04 27.88 25.99
C PRO A 5 14.41 27.84 27.39
N PRO A 6 14.60 28.87 28.24
CA PRO A 6 14.13 28.85 29.63
C PRO A 6 12.63 28.53 29.78
N ALA A 7 11.79 29.03 28.86
CA ALA A 7 10.35 28.75 28.84
C ALA A 7 10.05 27.25 28.65
N LEU A 8 10.73 26.59 27.71
CA LEU A 8 10.56 25.15 27.48
C LEU A 8 11.10 24.34 28.66
N ALA A 9 12.20 24.78 29.28
CA ALA A 9 12.81 24.07 30.40
C ALA A 9 11.90 24.12 31.64
N ALA A 10 11.30 25.28 31.89
CA ALA A 10 10.30 25.47 32.94
C ALA A 10 9.04 24.61 32.69
N TRP A 11 8.59 24.50 31.44
CA TRP A 11 7.43 23.68 31.08
C TRP A 11 7.65 22.18 31.28
N PHE A 12 8.79 21.64 30.84
CA PHE A 12 9.15 20.25 31.12
C PHE A 12 9.19 19.99 32.64
N LYS A 13 9.82 20.90 33.41
CA LYS A 13 9.87 20.81 34.87
C LYS A 13 8.47 20.84 35.51
N ALA A 14 7.58 21.72 35.05
CA ALA A 14 6.21 21.83 35.56
C ALA A 14 5.38 20.57 35.30
N LYS A 15 5.65 19.86 34.19
CA LYS A 15 5.04 18.55 33.89
C LYS A 15 5.70 17.38 34.61
N SER A 16 6.76 17.62 35.40
CA SER A 16 7.64 16.58 35.96
C SER A 16 8.21 15.65 34.87
N TRP A 17 8.51 16.21 33.70
CA TRP A 17 9.07 15.50 32.56
C TRP A 17 10.53 15.86 32.36
N THR A 18 11.30 14.92 31.82
CA THR A 18 12.67 15.15 31.33
C THR A 18 12.68 14.89 29.82
N PRO A 19 13.22 15.81 29.00
CA PRO A 19 13.30 15.58 27.55
C PRO A 19 14.18 14.37 27.25
N HIS A 20 13.76 13.54 26.30
CA HIS A 20 14.55 12.38 25.90
C HIS A 20 15.87 12.79 25.22
N PRO A 21 16.93 11.97 25.29
CA PRO A 21 18.23 12.30 24.68
C PRO A 21 18.14 12.67 23.20
N HIS A 22 17.33 11.95 22.43
CA HIS A 22 17.15 12.22 21.00
C HIS A 22 16.40 13.54 20.73
N GLN A 23 15.55 14.02 21.64
CA GLN A 23 14.90 15.34 21.53
C GLN A 23 15.93 16.46 21.65
N LEU A 24 16.85 16.35 22.62
CA LEU A 24 17.94 17.29 22.80
C LEU A 24 18.95 17.23 21.64
N ALA A 25 19.23 16.03 21.12
CA ALA A 25 20.09 15.87 19.95
C ALA A 25 19.48 16.51 18.69
N MET A 26 18.17 16.36 18.48
CA MET A 26 17.45 17.07 17.41
C MET A 26 17.54 18.60 17.56
N LEU A 27 17.39 19.12 18.78
CA LEU A 27 17.58 20.55 19.06
C LEU A 27 19.01 21.02 18.72
N ALA A 28 20.02 20.25 19.13
CA ALA A 28 21.42 20.57 18.85
C ALA A 28 21.74 20.55 17.34
N ARG A 29 21.06 19.69 16.58
CA ARG A 29 21.14 19.59 15.11
C ARG A 29 20.16 20.50 14.37
N GLY A 30 19.49 21.43 15.06
CA GLY A 30 18.46 22.29 14.47
C GLY A 30 18.92 23.21 13.32
N GLN A 31 20.23 23.29 13.07
CA GLN A 31 20.85 24.04 11.98
C GLN A 31 21.32 23.17 10.80
N ASP A 32 21.30 21.84 10.94
CA ASP A 32 21.70 20.91 9.88
C ASP A 32 20.75 21.04 8.69
N HIS A 33 21.29 20.94 7.47
CA HIS A 33 20.50 21.05 6.23
C HIS A 33 19.38 20.01 6.16
N ALA A 34 19.69 18.75 6.48
CA ALA A 34 18.73 17.66 6.53
C ALA A 34 19.08 16.67 7.64
N THR A 35 18.12 16.36 8.51
CA THR A 35 18.24 15.36 9.58
C THR A 35 17.10 14.34 9.47
N LEU A 36 17.42 13.06 9.64
CA LEU A 36 16.47 11.96 9.72
C LEU A 36 16.50 11.37 11.13
N LEU A 37 15.41 11.53 11.88
CA LEU A 37 15.22 10.87 13.18
C LEU A 37 14.52 9.53 12.98
N ILE A 38 15.16 8.46 13.45
CA ILE A 38 14.58 7.13 13.58
C ILE A 38 14.40 6.85 15.06
N ALA A 39 13.16 6.62 15.47
CA ALA A 39 12.83 6.46 16.89
C ALA A 39 11.55 5.64 17.06
N PRO A 40 11.38 4.88 18.16
CA PRO A 40 10.22 4.02 18.36
C PRO A 40 8.90 4.82 18.45
N THR A 41 7.79 4.16 18.14
CA THR A 41 6.44 4.73 18.34
C THR A 41 6.22 4.95 19.84
N GLY A 42 5.57 6.04 20.25
CA GLY A 42 5.51 6.45 21.67
C GLY A 42 6.79 7.08 22.24
N GLY A 43 7.91 7.13 21.50
CA GLY A 43 9.17 7.71 21.97
C GLY A 43 9.26 9.25 21.93
N GLY A 44 8.16 9.97 21.71
CA GLY A 44 8.19 11.44 21.64
C GLY A 44 8.82 12.03 20.37
N LYS A 45 8.84 11.25 19.27
CA LYS A 45 9.34 11.64 17.92
C LYS A 45 8.85 13.00 17.45
N THR A 46 7.56 13.22 17.58
CA THR A 46 6.90 14.44 17.16
C THR A 46 7.50 15.66 17.86
N LEU A 47 7.58 15.61 19.20
CA LEU A 47 8.15 16.70 19.98
C LEU A 47 9.62 16.91 19.60
N ALA A 48 10.38 15.83 19.35
CA ALA A 48 11.75 15.93 18.86
C ALA A 48 11.86 16.71 17.53
N GLY A 49 10.94 16.45 16.58
CA GLY A 49 10.90 17.16 15.29
C GLY A 49 10.49 18.63 15.40
N PHE A 50 9.66 18.98 16.37
CA PHE A 50 9.19 20.36 16.59
C PHE A 50 10.04 21.17 17.57
N LEU A 51 10.85 20.54 18.41
CA LEU A 51 11.64 21.24 19.43
C LEU A 51 12.56 22.33 18.83
N PRO A 52 13.27 22.11 17.70
CA PRO A 52 14.03 23.18 17.04
C PRO A 52 13.15 24.32 16.54
N THR A 53 11.93 24.01 16.07
CA THR A 53 10.96 24.99 15.59
C THR A 53 10.45 25.87 16.74
N LEU A 54 10.05 25.24 17.85
CA LEU A 54 9.55 25.96 19.02
C LEU A 54 10.64 26.83 19.63
N ALA A 55 11.86 26.31 19.75
CA ALA A 55 12.98 27.09 20.28
C ALA A 55 13.27 28.35 19.45
N ASP A 56 13.36 28.20 18.12
CA ASP A 56 13.61 29.33 17.22
C ASP A 56 12.46 30.34 17.21
N LEU A 57 11.20 29.90 17.30
CA LEU A 57 10.05 30.81 17.37
C LEU A 57 9.91 31.54 18.72
N ILE A 58 10.41 30.94 19.81
CA ILE A 58 10.45 31.58 21.14
C ILE A 58 11.53 32.66 21.17
N GLU A 59 12.73 32.34 20.67
CA GLU A 59 13.88 33.26 20.68
C GLU A 59 13.77 34.33 19.59
N ASN A 60 13.24 33.95 18.42
CA ASN A 60 13.11 34.80 17.23
C ASN A 60 11.67 34.77 16.69
N PRO A 61 10.71 35.45 17.33
CA PRO A 61 9.35 35.56 16.82
C PRO A 61 9.32 36.16 15.42
N VAL A 62 8.63 35.52 14.48
CA VAL A 62 8.46 35.98 13.10
C VAL A 62 7.00 36.10 12.74
N VAL A 63 6.67 36.93 11.73
CA VAL A 63 5.33 36.98 11.13
C VAL A 63 5.32 36.11 9.87
N GLY A 64 4.24 35.34 9.69
CA GLY A 64 4.04 34.48 8.52
C GLY A 64 4.59 33.07 8.71
N LEU A 65 4.75 32.32 7.62
CA LEU A 65 5.06 30.90 7.67
C LEU A 65 6.52 30.65 8.04
N HIS A 66 6.74 29.88 9.12
CA HIS A 66 8.06 29.49 9.60
C HIS A 66 8.32 28.00 9.40
N THR A 67 7.33 27.16 9.70
CA THR A 67 7.46 25.69 9.62
C THR A 67 6.31 25.06 8.86
N LEU A 68 6.66 24.15 7.96
CA LEU A 68 5.71 23.27 7.29
C LEU A 68 5.84 21.87 7.89
N TYR A 69 4.71 21.28 8.26
CA TYR A 69 4.65 19.87 8.67
C TYR A 69 3.87 19.10 7.62
N ILE A 70 4.42 17.98 7.17
CA ILE A 70 3.85 17.16 6.11
C ILE A 70 3.57 15.78 6.65
N SER A 71 2.30 15.40 6.61
CA SER A 71 1.83 14.09 7.04
C SER A 71 1.33 13.26 5.84
N PRO A 72 1.54 11.93 5.83
CA PRO A 72 0.94 11.05 4.84
C PRO A 72 -0.60 10.97 4.94
N LEU A 73 -1.17 11.27 6.11
CA LEU A 73 -2.59 11.13 6.41
C LEU A 73 -3.22 12.43 6.92
N LYS A 74 -4.43 12.74 6.44
CA LYS A 74 -5.18 13.92 6.90
C LYS A 74 -5.47 13.89 8.40
N ALA A 75 -5.86 12.72 8.91
CA ALA A 75 -6.22 12.56 10.31
C ALA A 75 -5.03 12.84 11.24
N LEU A 76 -3.82 12.40 10.87
CA LEU A 76 -2.59 12.69 11.60
C LEU A 76 -2.26 14.20 11.62
N ALA A 77 -2.53 14.95 10.56
CA ALA A 77 -2.34 16.40 10.57
C ALA A 77 -3.32 17.11 11.54
N ALA A 78 -4.58 16.67 11.59
CA ALA A 78 -5.57 17.21 12.53
C ALA A 78 -5.22 16.87 13.99
N ASP A 79 -4.72 15.66 14.24
CA ASP A 79 -4.26 15.26 15.56
C ASP A 79 -3.02 16.04 16.01
N MET A 80 -2.05 16.19 15.11
CA MET A 80 -0.85 16.97 15.35
C MET A 80 -1.17 18.41 15.75
N ARG A 81 -2.20 19.01 15.15
CA ARG A 81 -2.69 20.33 15.53
C ARG A 81 -3.08 20.38 17.00
N ARG A 82 -3.84 19.40 17.49
CA ARG A 82 -4.26 19.33 18.90
C ARG A 82 -3.04 19.18 19.81
N ASN A 83 -2.14 18.26 19.46
CA ASN A 83 -0.94 17.93 20.25
C ASN A 83 0.06 19.10 20.32
N LEU A 84 0.14 19.96 19.30
CA LEU A 84 0.96 21.18 19.33
C LEU A 84 0.27 22.37 20.00
N THR A 85 -1.05 22.49 19.85
CA THR A 85 -1.81 23.62 20.43
C THR A 85 -1.76 23.59 21.95
N GLY A 86 -1.78 22.41 22.57
CA GLY A 86 -1.66 22.25 24.03
C GLY A 86 -0.40 22.91 24.60
N PRO A 87 0.82 22.45 24.26
CA PRO A 87 2.06 23.05 24.72
C PRO A 87 2.17 24.55 24.42
N ILE A 88 1.77 24.98 23.20
CA ILE A 88 1.81 26.39 22.81
C ILE A 88 0.93 27.26 23.72
N THR A 89 -0.27 26.78 24.06
CA THR A 89 -1.20 27.50 24.94
C THR A 89 -0.72 27.50 26.37
N GLU A 90 -0.24 26.37 26.88
CA GLU A 90 0.30 26.24 28.24
C GLU A 90 1.53 27.12 28.48
N LEU A 91 2.37 27.29 27.46
CA LEU A 91 3.55 28.17 27.48
C LEU A 91 3.20 29.64 27.22
N GLY A 92 1.96 29.98 26.88
CA GLY A 92 1.54 31.34 26.56
C GLY A 92 2.20 31.91 25.29
N LEU A 93 2.55 31.06 24.32
CA LEU A 93 3.26 31.47 23.11
C LEU A 93 2.31 32.06 22.06
N GLY A 94 2.69 33.18 21.44
CA GLY A 94 1.99 33.79 20.30
C GLY A 94 2.08 33.01 18.98
N ILE A 95 2.29 31.69 19.03
CA ILE A 95 2.50 30.83 17.86
C ILE A 95 1.15 30.39 17.29
N ARG A 96 0.95 30.56 15.98
CA ARG A 96 -0.29 30.20 15.29
C ARG A 96 -0.06 28.89 14.57
N VAL A 97 -0.93 27.91 14.82
CA VAL A 97 -0.91 26.60 14.16
C VAL A 97 -2.23 26.39 13.45
N ASP A 98 -2.18 25.94 12.20
CA ASP A 98 -3.37 25.59 11.44
C ASP A 98 -3.11 24.40 10.52
N ASP A 99 -4.16 23.66 10.19
CA ASP A 99 -4.10 22.54 9.25
C ASP A 99 -4.71 22.90 7.90
N ARG A 100 -4.16 22.32 6.83
CA ARG A 100 -4.64 22.45 5.47
C ARG A 100 -4.68 21.09 4.79
N SER A 101 -5.88 20.69 4.41
CA SER A 101 -6.11 19.46 3.66
C SER A 101 -7.17 19.65 2.57
N GLY A 102 -7.53 18.56 1.90
CA GLY A 102 -8.71 18.50 1.03
C GLY A 102 -9.98 18.95 1.75
N ASP A 103 -10.08 18.75 3.06
CA ASP A 103 -11.29 18.97 3.85
C ASP A 103 -11.41 20.41 4.38
N THR A 104 -10.33 21.20 4.33
CA THR A 104 -10.33 22.62 4.70
C THR A 104 -11.22 23.41 3.74
N SER A 105 -12.10 24.26 4.29
CA SER A 105 -13.03 25.07 3.50
C SER A 105 -12.29 26.03 2.55
N GLN A 106 -12.92 26.38 1.43
CA GLN A 106 -12.31 27.31 0.46
C GLN A 106 -12.04 28.69 1.06
N THR A 107 -12.93 29.17 1.95
CA THR A 107 -12.75 30.43 2.68
C THR A 107 -11.50 30.39 3.56
N ARG A 108 -11.33 29.32 4.35
CA ARG A 108 -10.15 29.16 5.21
C ARG A 108 -8.88 28.99 4.37
N LYS A 109 -8.94 28.25 3.27
CA LYS A 109 -7.82 28.08 2.32
C LYS A 109 -7.33 29.41 1.73
N LYS A 110 -8.23 30.35 1.44
CA LYS A 110 -7.90 31.70 0.98
C LYS A 110 -7.27 32.53 2.09
N ALA A 111 -7.85 32.52 3.28
CA ALA A 111 -7.33 33.23 4.45
C ALA A 111 -5.89 32.78 4.81
N GLN A 112 -5.67 31.47 4.91
CA GLN A 112 -4.35 30.87 5.17
C GLN A 112 -3.29 31.26 4.13
N ARG A 113 -3.68 31.53 2.88
CA ARG A 113 -2.74 31.96 1.85
C ARG A 113 -2.43 33.45 1.95
N ALA A 114 -3.42 34.26 2.30
CA ALA A 114 -3.24 35.70 2.50
C ALA A 114 -2.35 36.00 3.71
N ASP A 115 -2.67 35.39 4.86
CA ASP A 115 -1.96 35.48 6.14
C ASP A 115 -1.70 34.07 6.70
N PRO A 116 -0.55 33.46 6.37
CA PRO A 116 -0.26 32.10 6.82
C PRO A 116 -0.01 32.02 8.34
N PRO A 117 -0.29 30.86 8.97
CA PRO A 117 0.13 30.59 10.34
C PRO A 117 1.65 30.43 10.45
N HIS A 118 2.20 30.51 11.66
CA HIS A 118 3.61 30.23 11.94
C HIS A 118 3.96 28.76 11.62
N ILE A 119 3.05 27.83 11.95
CA ILE A 119 3.17 26.40 11.65
C ILE A 119 1.97 25.97 10.81
N LEU A 120 2.21 25.46 9.61
CA LEU A 120 1.18 24.90 8.73
C LEU A 120 1.32 23.37 8.65
N LEU A 121 0.27 22.65 9.02
CA LEU A 121 0.19 21.20 8.93
C LEU A 121 -0.53 20.83 7.63
N THR A 122 0.09 20.06 6.74
CA THR A 122 -0.46 19.79 5.41
C THR A 122 -0.20 18.35 4.94
N THR A 123 -0.77 17.99 3.80
CA THR A 123 -0.46 16.76 3.06
C THR A 123 0.37 17.06 1.81
N PRO A 124 1.07 16.07 1.21
CA PRO A 124 1.80 16.24 -0.05
C PRO A 124 0.95 16.85 -1.17
N GLU A 125 -0.31 16.41 -1.30
CA GLU A 125 -1.22 16.87 -2.36
C GLU A 125 -1.64 18.33 -2.14
N SER A 126 -1.88 18.71 -0.88
CA SER A 126 -2.22 20.09 -0.53
C SER A 126 -1.02 21.03 -0.72
N LEU A 127 0.20 20.54 -0.49
CA LEU A 127 1.44 21.25 -0.81
C LEU A 127 1.63 21.42 -2.32
N ALA A 128 1.38 20.38 -3.12
CA ALA A 128 1.42 20.45 -4.59
C ALA A 128 0.51 21.59 -5.10
N LEU A 129 -0.70 21.68 -4.55
CA LEU A 129 -1.64 22.76 -4.86
C LEU A 129 -1.11 24.12 -4.45
N LEU A 130 -0.56 24.28 -3.23
CA LEU A 130 0.00 25.54 -2.75
C LEU A 130 1.15 26.03 -3.66
N LEU A 131 2.07 25.14 -4.03
CA LEU A 131 3.20 25.45 -4.90
C LEU A 131 2.82 25.70 -6.36
N SER A 132 1.63 25.27 -6.78
CA SER A 132 1.10 25.56 -8.12
C SER A 132 0.57 26.98 -8.28
N TYR A 133 0.43 27.77 -7.20
CA TYR A 133 -0.02 29.16 -7.28
C TYR A 133 1.13 30.13 -7.56
N ALA A 134 0.82 31.23 -8.25
CA ALA A 134 1.80 32.28 -8.55
C ALA A 134 2.31 33.01 -7.31
N ASP A 135 1.54 33.03 -6.22
CA ASP A 135 1.93 33.64 -4.94
C ASP A 135 2.72 32.69 -4.01
N ALA A 136 3.08 31.49 -4.47
CA ALA A 136 3.92 30.56 -3.71
C ALA A 136 5.26 31.17 -3.24
N PRO A 137 6.01 31.95 -4.05
CA PRO A 137 7.24 32.59 -3.58
C PRO A 137 7.01 33.52 -2.37
N ARG A 138 5.88 34.26 -2.35
CA ARG A 138 5.52 35.14 -1.22
C ARG A 138 5.24 34.33 0.04
N MET A 139 4.54 33.21 -0.08
CA MET A 139 4.14 32.38 1.07
C MET A 139 5.30 31.58 1.66
N PHE A 140 6.22 31.09 0.82
CA PHE A 140 7.27 30.15 1.22
C PHE A 140 8.68 30.75 1.26
N GLY A 141 8.90 31.96 0.77
CA GLY A 141 10.25 32.56 0.70
C GLY A 141 10.94 32.76 2.06
N THR A 142 10.17 32.80 3.16
CA THR A 142 10.69 32.89 4.53
C THR A 142 10.62 31.57 5.30
N LEU A 143 10.27 30.47 4.64
CA LEU A 143 10.13 29.16 5.28
C LEU A 143 11.50 28.68 5.80
N LYS A 144 11.60 28.43 7.11
CA LYS A 144 12.85 27.96 7.73
C LYS A 144 12.94 26.44 7.83
N ARG A 145 11.83 25.73 8.08
CA ARG A 145 11.86 24.27 8.33
C ARG A 145 10.71 23.54 7.67
N VAL A 146 10.99 22.32 7.20
CA VAL A 146 9.98 21.32 6.86
C VAL A 146 10.20 20.08 7.70
N VAL A 147 9.13 19.63 8.37
CA VAL A 147 9.08 18.35 9.09
C VAL A 147 8.22 17.39 8.26
N VAL A 148 8.78 16.25 7.86
CA VAL A 148 8.07 15.18 7.16
C VAL A 148 7.91 14.02 8.13
N ASP A 149 6.67 13.78 8.56
CA ASP A 149 6.37 12.67 9.46
C ASP A 149 6.09 11.38 8.69
N GLU A 150 6.34 10.24 9.34
CA GLU A 150 6.18 8.91 8.78
C GLU A 150 6.85 8.79 7.39
N LEU A 151 8.07 9.32 7.25
CA LEU A 151 8.78 9.44 5.98
C LEU A 151 8.89 8.09 5.25
N HIS A 152 9.15 7.00 5.97
CA HIS A 152 9.19 5.65 5.42
C HIS A 152 7.88 5.24 4.72
N ALA A 153 6.72 5.68 5.18
CA ALA A 153 5.43 5.36 4.55
C ALA A 153 5.23 6.14 3.24
N LEU A 154 5.76 7.37 3.16
CA LEU A 154 5.79 8.14 1.92
C LEU A 154 6.84 7.57 0.94
N ALA A 155 7.95 7.09 1.48
CA ALA A 155 9.08 6.51 0.75
C ALA A 155 8.76 5.17 0.06
N ASP A 156 7.54 4.63 0.19
CA ASP A 156 7.12 3.43 -0.54
C ASP A 156 6.08 3.76 -1.65
N SER A 157 5.90 5.04 -2.01
CA SER A 157 4.84 5.45 -2.94
C SER A 157 5.18 6.62 -3.88
N LYS A 158 4.46 6.70 -5.00
CA LYS A 158 4.48 7.87 -5.91
C LYS A 158 4.14 9.19 -5.22
N ARG A 159 3.43 9.14 -4.08
CA ARG A 159 3.11 10.32 -3.26
C ARG A 159 4.39 10.91 -2.65
N GLY A 160 5.28 10.04 -2.16
CA GLY A 160 6.58 10.45 -1.67
C GLY A 160 7.46 11.01 -2.79
N ASP A 161 7.47 10.40 -3.97
CA ASP A 161 8.26 10.92 -5.11
C ASP A 161 7.83 12.34 -5.48
N GLN A 162 6.52 12.57 -5.54
CA GLN A 162 5.98 13.90 -5.75
C GLN A 162 6.41 14.84 -4.63
N LEU A 163 6.38 14.40 -3.37
CA LEU A 163 6.83 15.21 -2.24
C LEU A 163 8.31 15.58 -2.37
N MET A 164 9.20 14.65 -2.73
CA MET A 164 10.63 14.94 -2.86
C MET A 164 10.89 16.02 -3.93
N LEU A 165 10.15 16.00 -5.04
CA LEU A 165 10.18 17.08 -6.05
C LEU A 165 9.62 18.41 -5.53
N LEU A 166 8.54 18.37 -4.73
CA LEU A 166 8.02 19.60 -4.10
C LEU A 166 9.01 20.17 -3.07
N MET A 167 9.83 19.32 -2.45
CA MET A 167 10.84 19.75 -1.49
C MET A 167 11.99 20.51 -2.13
N THR A 168 12.49 20.04 -3.28
CA THR A 168 13.52 20.79 -4.02
C THR A 168 12.99 22.11 -4.54
N ARG A 169 11.68 22.18 -4.84
CA ARG A 169 11.04 23.46 -5.17
C ARG A 169 10.95 24.41 -3.98
N LEU A 170 10.64 23.90 -2.79
CA LEU A 170 10.64 24.73 -1.57
C LEU A 170 12.04 25.27 -1.26
N GLU A 171 13.09 24.48 -1.44
CA GLU A 171 14.47 24.95 -1.28
C GLU A 171 14.88 25.99 -2.34
N ALA A 172 14.37 25.88 -3.57
CA ALA A 172 14.57 26.90 -4.58
C ALA A 172 13.92 28.24 -4.18
N LEU A 173 12.79 28.21 -3.47
CA LEU A 173 12.12 29.40 -2.94
C LEU A 173 12.75 29.93 -1.64
N ALA A 174 13.26 29.03 -0.79
CA ALA A 174 13.90 29.33 0.48
C ALA A 174 15.23 28.55 0.62
N PRO A 175 16.36 29.08 0.12
CA PRO A 175 17.64 28.37 0.11
C PRO A 175 18.19 27.99 1.49
N GLY A 176 17.73 28.67 2.56
CA GLY A 176 18.09 28.38 3.95
C GLY A 176 17.23 27.29 4.62
N LEU A 177 16.27 26.70 3.90
CA LEU A 177 15.34 25.70 4.41
C LEU A 177 16.07 24.50 5.02
N ARG A 178 15.59 24.03 6.18
CA ARG A 178 16.05 22.79 6.83
C ARG A 178 14.99 21.70 6.72
N ARG A 179 15.44 20.46 6.47
CA ARG A 179 14.59 19.28 6.37
C ARG A 179 14.72 18.39 7.61
N VAL A 180 13.59 17.98 8.17
CA VAL A 180 13.52 17.01 9.26
C VAL A 180 12.62 15.86 8.82
N GLY A 181 13.18 14.67 8.67
CA GLY A 181 12.43 13.44 8.45
C GLY A 181 12.22 12.71 9.75
N LEU A 182 11.00 12.23 10.02
CA LEU A 182 10.70 11.39 11.18
C LEU A 182 10.28 10.01 10.68
N SER A 183 10.79 8.95 11.30
CA SER A 183 10.37 7.58 11.00
C SER A 183 10.48 6.67 12.21
N ALA A 184 9.64 5.63 12.24
CA ALA A 184 9.63 4.63 13.31
C ALA A 184 10.47 3.41 12.96
N THR A 185 10.28 2.90 11.74
CA THR A 185 10.80 1.60 11.29
C THR A 185 11.45 1.79 9.93
N VAL A 186 12.76 1.61 9.86
CA VAL A 186 13.55 1.79 8.64
C VAL A 186 14.54 0.64 8.55
N GLU A 187 14.51 -0.10 7.45
CA GLU A 187 15.42 -1.20 7.16
C GLU A 187 16.81 -0.67 6.76
N ASP A 188 16.87 0.24 5.79
CA ASP A 188 18.11 0.88 5.32
C ASP A 188 18.05 2.40 5.59
N PRO A 189 18.50 2.86 6.79
CA PRO A 189 18.58 4.27 7.12
C PRO A 189 19.40 5.10 6.11
N PRO A 190 20.57 4.66 5.64
CA PRO A 190 21.30 5.34 4.57
C PRO A 190 20.49 5.54 3.27
N ALA A 191 19.76 4.53 2.81
CA ALA A 191 18.92 4.65 1.62
C ALA A 191 17.76 5.62 1.85
N LEU A 192 17.09 5.56 3.00
CA LEU A 192 16.03 6.53 3.32
C LEU A 192 16.57 7.95 3.44
N ALA A 193 17.79 8.13 3.97
CA ALA A 193 18.46 9.42 4.05
C ALA A 193 18.78 9.99 2.64
N ARG A 194 19.27 9.15 1.71
CA ARG A 194 19.49 9.52 0.30
C ARG A 194 18.19 9.79 -0.46
N TYR A 195 17.13 9.03 -0.17
CA TYR A 195 15.79 9.27 -0.69
C TYR A 195 15.28 10.65 -0.24
N PHE A 196 15.44 10.96 1.04
CA PHE A 196 14.98 12.22 1.63
C PHE A 196 15.76 13.44 1.13
N ASN A 197 17.07 13.30 0.92
CA ASN A 197 17.95 14.32 0.39
C ASN A 197 19.02 13.65 -0.45
N ALA A 198 19.18 14.05 -1.73
CA ALA A 198 20.10 13.35 -2.65
C ALA A 198 21.56 13.30 -2.13
N GLY A 199 22.01 14.34 -1.41
CA GLY A 199 23.32 14.39 -0.76
C GLY A 199 23.42 13.61 0.56
N GLY A 200 22.37 12.91 0.97
CA GLY A 200 22.23 12.28 2.28
C GLY A 200 21.69 13.22 3.35
N ALA A 201 21.18 12.65 4.44
CA ALA A 201 20.73 13.37 5.63
C ALA A 201 21.47 12.81 6.85
N ALA A 202 21.71 13.64 7.87
CA ALA A 202 22.27 13.18 9.12
C ALA A 202 21.26 12.25 9.80
N VAL A 203 21.62 10.99 10.00
CA VAL A 203 20.76 10.02 10.69
C VAL A 203 20.96 10.16 12.21
N LEU A 204 19.86 10.20 12.94
CA LEU A 204 19.83 10.16 14.39
C LEU A 204 18.93 9.01 14.81
N GLU A 205 19.49 8.04 15.50
CA GLU A 205 18.75 6.89 16.04
C GLU A 205 18.50 7.12 17.53
N ALA A 206 17.25 7.04 17.95
CA ALA A 206 16.90 7.00 19.36
C ALA A 206 17.03 5.58 19.90
N ASP A 207 17.16 5.48 21.22
CA ASP A 207 17.05 4.20 21.92
C ASP A 207 15.70 3.53 21.57
N PRO A 208 15.72 2.26 21.09
CA PRO A 208 14.53 1.53 20.65
C PRO A 208 13.55 1.24 21.79
N GLY A 209 13.96 1.37 23.05
CA GLY A 209 13.13 1.05 24.21
C GLY A 209 13.10 -0.45 24.52
N PRO A 210 12.17 -0.91 25.38
CA PRO A 210 12.09 -2.31 25.76
C PRO A 210 11.67 -3.21 24.58
N ALA A 211 12.20 -4.44 24.55
CA ALA A 211 11.84 -5.43 23.54
C ALA A 211 10.33 -5.72 23.57
N PRO A 212 9.68 -5.88 22.40
CA PRO A 212 8.24 -6.15 22.34
C PRO A 212 7.91 -7.58 22.82
N ASP A 213 6.77 -7.74 23.49
CA ASP A 213 6.18 -9.03 23.85
C ASP A 213 5.30 -9.52 22.70
N ILE A 214 5.89 -10.28 21.79
CA ILE A 214 5.23 -10.80 20.59
C ILE A 214 5.20 -12.32 20.67
N ARG A 215 4.00 -12.90 20.54
CA ARG A 215 3.83 -14.35 20.52
C ARG A 215 2.65 -14.79 19.66
N MET A 216 2.61 -16.06 19.34
CA MET A 216 1.43 -16.66 18.69
C MET A 216 0.31 -16.84 19.72
N LEU A 217 -0.94 -16.57 19.33
CA LEU A 217 -2.10 -16.84 20.17
C LEU A 217 -2.24 -18.35 20.34
N THR A 218 -2.30 -18.81 21.60
CA THR A 218 -2.57 -20.21 21.92
C THR A 218 -4.05 -20.49 21.68
N THR A 219 -4.34 -21.53 20.89
CA THR A 219 -5.71 -21.94 20.53
C THR A 219 -5.91 -23.42 20.86
N GLU A 220 -7.13 -23.82 21.22
CA GLU A 220 -7.43 -25.23 21.51
C GLU A 220 -7.45 -26.08 20.24
N ALA A 221 -8.02 -25.53 19.16
CA ALA A 221 -8.11 -26.19 17.87
C ALA A 221 -6.99 -25.74 16.93
N PRO A 222 -6.47 -26.64 16.06
CA PRO A 222 -5.55 -26.24 15.00
C PRO A 222 -6.25 -25.30 14.01
N PRO A 223 -5.51 -24.38 13.37
CA PRO A 223 -6.05 -23.58 12.28
C PRO A 223 -6.59 -24.48 11.15
N PRO A 224 -7.62 -24.02 10.41
CA PRO A 224 -8.13 -24.75 9.26
C PRO A 224 -7.10 -24.80 8.12
N TRP A 225 -7.32 -25.70 7.17
CA TRP A 225 -6.40 -25.84 6.02
C TRP A 225 -6.43 -24.66 5.06
N SER A 226 -7.59 -24.01 4.87
CA SER A 226 -7.73 -22.82 4.04
C SER A 226 -8.78 -21.85 4.59
N GLY A 227 -8.66 -20.57 4.22
CA GLY A 227 -9.78 -19.60 4.23
C GLY A 227 -10.45 -19.25 5.58
N GLY A 228 -9.88 -19.62 6.73
CA GLY A 228 -10.58 -19.54 8.03
C GLY A 228 -10.74 -18.15 8.64
N GLY A 229 -9.92 -17.17 8.23
CA GLY A 229 -9.98 -15.79 8.70
C GLY A 229 -10.01 -15.63 10.22
N GLY A 230 -9.43 -16.56 10.98
CA GLY A 230 -9.41 -16.54 12.45
C GLY A 230 -10.71 -16.98 13.15
N ARG A 231 -11.75 -17.44 12.43
CA ARG A 231 -13.05 -17.80 13.02
C ARG A 231 -13.00 -18.91 14.08
N TYR A 232 -12.03 -19.82 13.98
CA TYR A 232 -11.92 -20.95 14.89
C TYR A 232 -11.49 -20.56 16.32
N ALA A 233 -10.95 -19.35 16.52
CA ALA A 233 -10.37 -18.90 17.79
C ALA A 233 -11.13 -17.73 18.44
N MET A 234 -12.44 -17.62 18.19
CA MET A 234 -13.24 -16.47 18.67
C MET A 234 -13.31 -16.40 20.20
N ALA A 235 -13.34 -17.55 20.87
CA ALA A 235 -13.40 -17.61 22.33
C ALA A 235 -12.09 -17.07 22.94
N GLU A 236 -10.96 -17.55 22.44
CA GLU A 236 -9.62 -17.15 22.87
C GLU A 236 -9.36 -15.66 22.59
N VAL A 237 -9.82 -15.14 21.44
CA VAL A 237 -9.75 -13.70 21.16
C VAL A 237 -10.59 -12.89 22.16
N LEU A 238 -11.81 -13.33 22.47
CA LEU A 238 -12.66 -12.64 23.46
C LEU A 238 -12.04 -12.70 24.87
N ASP A 239 -11.39 -13.79 25.25
CA ASP A 239 -10.66 -13.90 26.51
C ASP A 239 -9.53 -12.88 26.62
N GLU A 240 -8.76 -12.71 25.55
CA GLU A 240 -7.72 -11.68 25.50
C GLU A 240 -8.32 -10.27 25.56
N VAL A 241 -9.44 -10.02 24.87
CA VAL A 241 -10.17 -8.74 24.96
C VAL A 241 -10.68 -8.48 26.39
N ARG A 242 -11.10 -9.50 27.14
CA ARG A 242 -11.51 -9.34 28.55
C ARG A 242 -10.33 -8.89 29.42
N ARG A 243 -9.16 -9.49 29.21
CA ARG A 243 -7.93 -9.27 30.00
C ARG A 243 -7.27 -7.91 29.79
N HIS A 244 -7.57 -7.22 28.70
CA HIS A 244 -6.91 -5.96 28.30
C HIS A 244 -7.89 -4.80 28.25
N ASN A 245 -7.45 -3.56 28.44
CA ASN A 245 -8.32 -2.37 28.44
C ASN A 245 -8.85 -2.07 27.04
N THR A 246 -7.97 -2.02 26.04
CA THR A 246 -8.36 -1.75 24.67
C THR A 246 -7.48 -2.56 23.72
N THR A 247 -8.13 -3.41 22.92
CA THR A 247 -7.47 -4.30 21.94
C THR A 247 -7.70 -3.83 20.51
N LEU A 248 -6.64 -3.72 19.72
CA LEU A 248 -6.73 -3.54 18.26
C LEU A 248 -6.61 -4.88 17.56
N ILE A 249 -7.59 -5.26 16.74
CA ILE A 249 -7.62 -6.54 16.01
C ILE A 249 -7.46 -6.28 14.52
N PHE A 250 -6.24 -6.40 14.02
CA PHE A 250 -5.89 -6.11 12.64
C PHE A 250 -6.21 -7.26 11.68
N HIS A 251 -6.75 -6.89 10.52
CA HIS A 251 -6.92 -7.74 9.36
C HIS A 251 -6.27 -7.11 8.13
N ASN A 252 -5.85 -7.96 7.19
CA ASN A 252 -5.21 -7.52 5.96
C ASN A 252 -6.19 -6.96 4.92
N THR A 253 -7.46 -7.39 4.96
CA THR A 253 -8.49 -6.96 4.00
C THR A 253 -9.76 -6.48 4.69
N ARG A 254 -10.49 -5.57 4.03
CA ARG A 254 -11.77 -5.03 4.52
C ARG A 254 -12.84 -6.11 4.64
N ALA A 255 -12.92 -7.02 3.66
CA ALA A 255 -13.84 -8.16 3.69
C ALA A 255 -13.61 -9.04 4.93
N GLN A 256 -12.35 -9.41 5.20
CA GLN A 256 -12.05 -10.26 6.35
C GLN A 256 -12.34 -9.54 7.67
N ALA A 257 -12.05 -8.24 7.78
CA ALA A 257 -12.41 -7.44 8.96
C ALA A 257 -13.93 -7.46 9.24
N GLU A 258 -14.76 -7.28 8.21
CA GLU A 258 -16.23 -7.32 8.32
C GLU A 258 -16.74 -8.72 8.72
N ILE A 259 -16.21 -9.78 8.09
CA ILE A 259 -16.56 -11.17 8.42
C ILE A 259 -16.16 -11.52 9.85
N PHE A 260 -14.94 -11.18 10.25
CA PHE A 260 -14.43 -11.43 11.58
C PHE A 260 -15.23 -10.68 12.62
N PHE A 261 -15.47 -9.39 12.42
CA PHE A 261 -16.28 -8.57 13.33
C PHE A 261 -17.68 -9.15 13.51
N HIS A 262 -18.32 -9.62 12.43
CA HIS A 262 -19.63 -10.26 12.52
C HIS A 262 -19.59 -11.54 13.39
N HIS A 263 -18.59 -12.40 13.21
CA HIS A 263 -18.46 -13.61 14.02
C HIS A 263 -18.08 -13.31 15.47
N LEU A 264 -17.18 -12.35 15.70
CA LEU A 264 -16.82 -11.89 17.04
C LEU A 264 -18.04 -11.31 17.76
N TRP A 265 -18.87 -10.53 17.06
CA TRP A 265 -20.12 -9.99 17.58
C TRP A 265 -21.10 -11.09 18.00
N LEU A 266 -21.26 -12.14 17.17
CA LEU A 266 -22.14 -13.27 17.50
C LEU A 266 -21.62 -14.10 18.69
N ALA A 267 -20.31 -14.23 18.84
CA ALA A 267 -19.68 -14.96 19.94
C ALA A 267 -19.61 -14.14 21.26
N ASN A 268 -19.82 -12.82 21.19
CA ASN A 268 -19.70 -11.89 22.31
C ASN A 268 -20.90 -11.96 23.27
N ALA A 269 -20.97 -13.03 24.08
CA ALA A 269 -22.03 -13.24 25.06
C ALA A 269 -22.12 -12.13 26.12
N ASP A 270 -20.96 -11.55 26.51
CA ASP A 270 -20.88 -10.52 27.55
C ASP A 270 -21.21 -9.11 27.06
N SER A 271 -21.57 -8.96 25.78
CA SER A 271 -21.87 -7.67 25.16
C SER A 271 -20.74 -6.64 25.34
N LEU A 272 -19.48 -7.09 25.28
CA LEU A 272 -18.31 -6.22 25.34
C LEU A 272 -18.43 -5.12 24.27
N PRO A 273 -18.08 -3.86 24.58
CA PRO A 273 -18.18 -2.78 23.62
C PRO A 273 -17.10 -2.93 22.54
N ILE A 274 -17.50 -3.42 21.37
CA ILE A 274 -16.62 -3.65 20.22
C ILE A 274 -17.01 -2.80 19.02
N GLY A 275 -16.03 -2.38 18.23
CA GLY A 275 -16.23 -1.57 17.02
C GLY A 275 -15.49 -2.12 15.79
N ILE A 276 -15.80 -1.58 14.62
CA ILE A 276 -15.10 -1.87 13.36
C ILE A 276 -14.63 -0.57 12.69
N HIS A 277 -13.41 -0.58 12.13
CA HIS A 277 -12.83 0.59 11.48
C HIS A 277 -12.06 0.25 10.19
N HIS A 278 -12.55 0.73 9.03
CA HIS A 278 -11.85 0.68 7.75
C HIS A 278 -12.35 1.73 6.75
N GLY A 279 -11.60 1.94 5.67
CA GLY A 279 -11.81 3.05 4.73
C GLY A 279 -13.16 3.05 3.98
N SER A 280 -13.78 1.89 3.77
CA SER A 280 -15.09 1.77 3.10
C SER A 280 -16.28 2.22 3.96
N LEU A 281 -16.10 2.45 5.27
CA LEU A 281 -17.17 2.94 6.15
C LEU A 281 -17.44 4.43 5.92
N ALA A 282 -18.70 4.83 6.05
CA ALA A 282 -19.10 6.23 6.04
C ALA A 282 -18.30 7.04 7.07
N ARG A 283 -17.93 8.28 6.72
CA ARG A 283 -17.14 9.18 7.57
C ARG A 283 -17.73 9.30 8.99
N SER A 284 -19.04 9.49 9.09
CA SER A 284 -19.72 9.61 10.38
C SER A 284 -19.68 8.34 11.23
N ALA A 285 -19.54 7.15 10.61
CA ALA A 285 -19.34 5.90 11.34
C ALA A 285 -17.91 5.80 11.89
N ARG A 286 -16.91 6.18 11.08
CA ARG A 286 -15.51 6.24 11.50
C ARG A 286 -15.31 7.22 12.65
N GLU A 287 -15.79 8.46 12.51
CA GLU A 287 -15.68 9.50 13.55
C GLU A 287 -16.30 9.06 14.89
N LYS A 288 -17.39 8.28 14.87
CA LYS A 288 -17.99 7.72 16.09
C LYS A 288 -17.07 6.71 16.77
N VAL A 289 -16.47 5.79 16.01
CA VAL A 289 -15.53 4.80 16.55
C VAL A 289 -14.27 5.49 17.06
N GLU A 290 -13.72 6.44 16.30
CA GLU A 290 -12.57 7.25 16.69
C GLU A 290 -12.83 8.02 18.00
N THR A 291 -14.00 8.67 18.12
CA THR A 291 -14.39 9.39 19.35
C THR A 291 -14.55 8.45 20.54
N ALA A 292 -15.21 7.31 20.36
CA ALA A 292 -15.39 6.32 21.42
C ALA A 292 -14.06 5.70 21.86
N MET A 293 -13.12 5.52 20.92
CA MET A 293 -11.78 5.01 21.20
C MET A 293 -10.97 6.00 22.04
N VAL A 294 -10.92 7.29 21.65
CA VAL A 294 -10.24 8.35 22.43
C VAL A 294 -10.84 8.49 23.83
N ALA A 295 -12.14 8.24 23.99
CA ALA A 295 -12.82 8.29 25.28
C ALA A 295 -12.65 7.01 26.14
N GLY A 296 -11.94 5.97 25.65
CA GLY A 296 -11.79 4.69 26.36
C GLY A 296 -13.08 3.86 26.43
N GLY A 297 -14.05 4.12 25.55
CA GLY A 297 -15.37 3.49 25.58
C GLY A 297 -15.48 2.14 24.84
N LEU A 298 -14.38 1.65 24.26
CA LEU A 298 -14.34 0.40 23.48
C LEU A 298 -13.29 -0.56 24.05
N LYS A 299 -13.66 -1.84 24.21
CA LYS A 299 -12.78 -2.94 24.61
C LYS A 299 -12.00 -3.51 23.43
N ALA A 300 -12.61 -3.54 22.24
CA ALA A 300 -11.91 -3.98 21.03
C ALA A 300 -12.36 -3.25 19.77
N ILE A 301 -11.42 -3.09 18.83
CA ILE A 301 -11.68 -2.52 17.51
C ILE A 301 -11.11 -3.45 16.46
N VAL A 302 -11.98 -4.00 15.60
CA VAL A 302 -11.56 -4.76 14.41
C VAL A 302 -11.23 -3.78 13.30
N CYS A 303 -10.00 -3.79 12.82
CA CYS A 303 -9.51 -2.77 11.90
C CYS A 303 -8.66 -3.30 10.76
N THR A 304 -8.48 -2.45 9.75
CA THR A 304 -7.49 -2.65 8.68
C THR A 304 -6.38 -1.62 8.80
N GLY A 305 -5.56 -1.45 7.76
CA GLY A 305 -4.44 -0.52 7.79
C GLY A 305 -4.76 0.97 7.99
N THR A 306 -6.04 1.33 8.12
CA THR A 306 -6.46 2.67 8.51
C THR A 306 -5.97 3.10 9.90
N LEU A 307 -5.65 2.14 10.78
CA LEU A 307 -5.12 2.40 12.12
C LEU A 307 -3.63 2.00 12.24
N ASP A 308 -2.95 1.64 11.14
CA ASP A 308 -1.52 1.23 11.16
C ASP A 308 -0.59 2.42 11.51
N LEU A 309 -1.00 3.68 11.21
CA LEU A 309 -0.11 4.85 11.18
C LEU A 309 -0.54 6.01 12.11
N GLY A 310 0.48 6.66 12.68
CA GLY A 310 0.54 8.02 13.23
C GLY A 310 -0.32 8.44 14.41
N LEU A 311 -1.52 7.89 14.59
CA LEU A 311 -2.47 8.46 15.56
C LEU A 311 -2.26 7.87 16.96
N ASP A 312 -2.24 8.75 17.96
CA ASP A 312 -2.31 8.37 19.37
C ASP A 312 -3.78 8.07 19.69
N TRP A 313 -4.09 6.80 19.83
CA TRP A 313 -5.47 6.33 19.98
C TRP A 313 -5.87 6.07 21.44
N GLY A 314 -5.06 6.51 22.41
CA GLY A 314 -5.29 6.26 23.84
C GLY A 314 -4.59 5.01 24.35
N ASP A 315 -5.03 4.50 25.50
CA ASP A 315 -4.42 3.38 26.25
C ASP A 315 -4.69 2.00 25.60
N VAL A 316 -4.33 1.83 24.32
CA VAL A 316 -4.27 0.52 23.67
C VAL A 316 -3.16 -0.29 24.34
N ASP A 317 -3.48 -1.44 24.89
CA ASP A 317 -2.55 -2.30 25.64
C ASP A 317 -2.36 -3.69 25.00
N LEU A 318 -3.11 -4.01 23.93
CA LEU A 318 -2.92 -5.22 23.13
C LEU A 318 -3.20 -4.99 21.64
N VAL A 319 -2.36 -5.59 20.80
CA VAL A 319 -2.61 -5.77 19.35
C VAL A 319 -2.77 -7.25 19.04
N ILE A 320 -3.83 -7.61 18.32
CA ILE A 320 -4.02 -8.94 17.73
C ILE A 320 -3.92 -8.82 16.22
N GLN A 321 -2.98 -9.52 15.61
CA GLN A 321 -2.81 -9.62 14.17
C GLN A 321 -3.48 -10.91 13.67
N VAL A 322 -4.61 -10.78 12.97
CA VAL A 322 -5.32 -11.94 12.40
C VAL A 322 -4.83 -12.22 10.98
N GLY A 323 -4.41 -13.45 10.80
CA GLY A 323 -3.64 -13.94 9.67
C GLY A 323 -2.23 -13.39 9.64
N ALA A 324 -1.37 -14.02 8.86
CA ALA A 324 0.01 -13.59 8.74
C ALA A 324 0.13 -12.13 8.24
N PRO A 325 1.09 -11.34 8.74
CA PRO A 325 1.21 -9.92 8.40
C PRO A 325 1.64 -9.67 6.95
N LYS A 326 2.18 -10.67 6.25
CA LYS A 326 2.78 -10.63 4.91
C LYS A 326 4.08 -9.80 4.81
N ASN A 327 4.25 -8.82 5.70
CA ASN A 327 5.49 -8.09 5.92
C ASN A 327 5.70 -7.74 7.41
N VAL A 328 6.89 -8.03 7.92
CA VAL A 328 7.46 -7.72 9.23
C VAL A 328 7.46 -6.21 9.50
N LYS A 329 7.83 -5.36 8.52
CA LYS A 329 7.80 -3.89 8.69
C LYS A 329 6.44 -3.40 9.16
N ARG A 330 5.36 -3.93 8.58
CA ARG A 330 3.98 -3.59 8.97
C ARG A 330 3.58 -4.20 10.30
N LEU A 331 4.04 -5.43 10.58
CA LEU A 331 3.83 -6.04 11.90
C LEU A 331 4.40 -5.12 12.98
N VAL A 332 5.66 -4.69 12.87
CA VAL A 332 6.29 -3.80 13.85
C VAL A 332 5.55 -2.46 13.99
N GLN A 333 5.08 -1.88 12.87
CA GLN A 333 4.25 -0.66 12.90
C GLN A 333 2.93 -0.84 13.67
N ARG A 334 2.24 -1.98 13.45
CA ARG A 334 0.99 -2.33 14.14
C ARG A 334 1.23 -2.55 15.63
N ILE A 335 2.28 -3.30 15.98
CA ILE A 335 2.63 -3.64 17.35
C ILE A 335 2.98 -2.39 18.14
N GLY A 336 3.68 -1.42 17.53
CA GLY A 336 3.98 -0.13 18.15
C GLY A 336 2.75 0.72 18.51
N ARG A 337 1.52 0.26 18.22
CA ARG A 337 0.27 0.88 18.69
C ARG A 337 -0.13 0.41 20.10
N ALA A 338 0.32 -0.78 20.53
CA ALA A 338 0.10 -1.26 21.89
C ALA A 338 1.16 -0.69 22.84
N ASN A 339 0.71 -0.29 24.04
CA ASN A 339 1.51 0.34 25.08
C ASN A 339 2.38 1.46 24.51
N HIS A 340 1.74 2.47 23.90
CA HIS A 340 2.36 3.61 23.22
C HIS A 340 3.10 4.57 24.20
N ARG A 341 3.99 4.02 25.03
CA ARG A 341 4.76 4.69 26.07
C ARG A 341 6.21 4.22 25.96
N TYR A 342 7.15 5.14 26.04
CA TYR A 342 8.59 4.86 25.85
C TYR A 342 9.15 3.76 26.77
N ASN A 343 8.59 3.58 27.97
CA ASN A 343 9.10 2.65 28.99
C ASN A 343 8.28 1.36 29.14
N ALA A 344 7.34 1.06 28.24
CA ALA A 344 6.51 -0.14 28.31
C ALA A 344 6.67 -0.98 27.04
N PRO A 345 6.83 -2.32 27.14
CA PRO A 345 6.92 -3.17 25.96
C PRO A 345 5.57 -3.18 25.24
N SER A 346 5.61 -3.02 23.92
CA SER A 346 4.45 -3.27 23.06
C SER A 346 4.08 -4.74 23.12
N LYS A 347 2.78 -5.03 23.27
CA LYS A 347 2.26 -6.40 23.40
C LYS A 347 1.45 -6.80 22.18
N ALA A 348 1.74 -7.96 21.61
CA ALA A 348 1.02 -8.45 20.45
C ALA A 348 0.86 -9.97 20.37
N LEU A 349 -0.28 -10.38 19.79
CA LEU A 349 -0.62 -11.77 19.53
C LEU A 349 -0.87 -11.98 18.04
N LEU A 350 -0.25 -12.98 17.44
CA LEU A 350 -0.54 -13.39 16.06
C LEU A 350 -1.50 -14.58 16.06
N LEU A 351 -2.60 -14.46 15.31
CA LEU A 351 -3.59 -15.53 15.11
C LEU A 351 -3.52 -16.02 13.65
N PRO A 352 -2.89 -17.18 13.37
CA PRO A 352 -2.85 -17.75 12.02
C PRO A 352 -4.26 -18.02 11.47
N ALA A 353 -4.54 -17.65 10.22
CA ALA A 353 -5.86 -17.89 9.62
C ALA A 353 -5.97 -19.27 8.97
N ASN A 354 -4.84 -19.93 8.70
CA ASN A 354 -4.73 -21.28 8.18
C ASN A 354 -3.41 -21.94 8.64
N ARG A 355 -3.20 -23.22 8.31
CA ARG A 355 -2.01 -23.98 8.75
C ARG A 355 -0.69 -23.46 8.19
N TRP A 356 -0.65 -23.03 6.92
CA TRP A 356 0.55 -22.42 6.33
C TRP A 356 0.96 -21.15 7.08
N GLU A 357 -0.03 -20.34 7.46
CA GLU A 357 0.21 -19.09 8.18
C GLU A 357 0.79 -19.30 9.59
N VAL A 358 0.77 -20.50 10.15
CA VAL A 358 1.47 -20.80 11.43
C VAL A 358 2.98 -20.61 11.25
N ILE A 359 3.53 -21.16 10.17
CA ILE A 359 4.95 -21.08 9.82
C ILE A 359 5.30 -19.62 9.49
N GLU A 360 4.46 -18.94 8.72
CA GLU A 360 4.63 -17.52 8.37
C GLU A 360 4.56 -16.59 9.60
N CYS A 361 3.61 -16.81 10.51
CA CYS A 361 3.51 -16.05 11.75
C CYS A 361 4.73 -16.26 12.64
N GLN A 362 5.21 -17.51 12.78
CA GLN A 362 6.41 -17.79 13.56
C GLN A 362 7.65 -17.12 12.97
N ALA A 363 7.85 -17.22 11.64
CA ALA A 363 8.92 -16.52 10.94
C ALA A 363 8.85 -15.00 11.12
N ALA A 364 7.65 -14.41 11.08
CA ALA A 364 7.45 -12.98 11.28
C ALA A 364 7.71 -12.52 12.72
N ILE A 365 7.37 -13.35 13.73
CA ILE A 365 7.69 -13.08 15.15
C ILE A 365 9.21 -13.05 15.32
N GLU A 366 9.92 -14.05 14.81
CA GLU A 366 11.38 -14.12 14.89
C GLU A 366 12.06 -12.95 14.18
N ALA A 367 11.56 -12.56 12.99
CA ALA A 367 12.08 -11.42 12.26
C ALA A 367 11.87 -10.10 13.02
N ALA A 368 10.69 -9.89 13.60
CA ALA A 368 10.39 -8.70 14.39
C ALA A 368 11.28 -8.60 15.64
N LEU A 369 11.53 -9.72 16.32
CA LEU A 369 12.42 -9.80 17.49
C LEU A 369 13.90 -9.61 17.11
N ALA A 370 14.30 -10.05 15.91
CA ALA A 370 15.65 -9.87 15.38
C ALA A 370 15.89 -8.48 14.75
N HIS A 371 14.87 -7.61 14.72
CA HIS A 371 14.89 -6.32 14.01
C HIS A 371 15.22 -6.44 12.51
N ASP A 372 14.88 -7.57 11.90
CA ASP A 372 15.06 -7.81 10.47
C ASP A 372 13.77 -7.42 9.73
N LEU A 373 13.78 -6.27 9.08
CA LEU A 373 12.59 -5.62 8.52
C LEU A 373 12.55 -5.72 7.00
N ASP A 374 11.39 -6.09 6.45
CA ASP A 374 11.22 -6.11 4.99
C ASP A 374 11.31 -4.76 4.30
N GLY A 375 12.00 -4.76 3.17
CA GLY A 375 11.89 -3.78 2.10
C GLY A 375 12.67 -4.19 0.86
N GLU A 376 12.25 -3.65 -0.27
CA GLU A 376 12.96 -3.79 -1.54
C GLU A 376 13.70 -2.47 -1.81
N PRO A 377 14.94 -2.51 -2.33
CA PRO A 377 15.66 -1.30 -2.71
C PRO A 377 14.83 -0.45 -3.65
N ARG A 378 14.52 0.79 -3.24
CA ARG A 378 13.70 1.66 -4.06
C ARG A 378 14.47 2.05 -5.32
N GLY A 379 13.88 1.73 -6.48
CA GLY A 379 14.38 2.19 -7.78
C GLY A 379 14.17 3.69 -8.02
N ALA A 380 14.57 4.16 -9.20
CA ALA A 380 14.37 5.54 -9.63
C ALA A 380 12.89 5.95 -9.59
N GLY A 381 12.67 7.24 -9.28
CA GLY A 381 11.36 7.87 -9.24
C GLY A 381 10.66 7.80 -10.61
N PRO A 382 9.33 7.60 -10.63
CA PRO A 382 8.60 7.37 -11.86
C PRO A 382 8.45 8.67 -12.68
N ARG A 383 8.53 8.55 -14.00
CA ARG A 383 8.56 9.69 -14.93
C ARG A 383 7.19 10.35 -15.14
N ASP A 384 6.08 9.67 -14.88
CA ASP A 384 4.75 10.26 -14.89
C ASP A 384 4.58 11.32 -13.79
N VAL A 385 5.14 11.07 -12.60
CA VAL A 385 5.18 12.03 -11.48
C VAL A 385 6.05 13.24 -11.82
N LEU A 386 7.17 13.04 -12.53
CA LEU A 386 7.98 14.15 -13.04
C LEU A 386 7.19 15.01 -14.03
N CYS A 387 6.45 14.40 -14.95
CA CYS A 387 5.57 15.13 -15.87
C CYS A 387 4.54 15.98 -15.13
N GLN A 388 3.93 15.43 -14.06
CA GLN A 388 3.02 16.17 -13.19
C GLN A 388 3.73 17.35 -12.50
N HIS A 389 4.96 17.16 -12.02
CA HIS A 389 5.72 18.22 -11.36
C HIS A 389 6.06 19.38 -12.31
N ILE A 390 6.39 19.09 -13.57
CA ILE A 390 6.60 20.12 -14.61
C ILE A 390 5.31 20.94 -14.82
N LEU A 391 4.13 20.29 -14.84
CA LEU A 391 2.84 20.99 -14.90
C LEU A 391 2.59 21.86 -13.66
N ILE A 392 2.91 21.37 -12.46
CA ILE A 392 2.81 22.14 -11.21
C ILE A 392 3.67 23.42 -11.30
N ARG A 393 4.91 23.28 -11.79
CA ARG A 393 5.82 24.41 -12.03
C ARG A 393 5.22 25.39 -13.05
N ALA A 394 4.75 24.91 -14.18
CA ALA A 394 4.13 25.75 -15.22
C ALA A 394 2.90 26.53 -14.71
N CYS A 395 2.06 25.94 -13.86
CA CYS A 395 0.90 26.59 -13.26
C CYS A 395 1.24 27.78 -12.35
N SER A 396 2.43 27.75 -11.75
CA SER A 396 2.88 28.80 -10.84
C SER A 396 3.54 29.97 -11.59
N GLY A 397 3.91 29.80 -12.86
CA GLY A 397 4.47 30.85 -13.71
C GLY A 397 5.60 30.33 -14.60
N PRO A 398 6.14 31.20 -15.49
CA PRO A 398 7.21 30.83 -16.40
C PRO A 398 8.45 30.22 -15.69
N PHE A 399 9.18 29.35 -16.37
CA PHE A 399 10.38 28.70 -15.82
C PHE A 399 11.42 28.39 -16.90
N GLU A 400 12.69 28.30 -16.51
CA GLU A 400 13.78 27.84 -17.37
C GLU A 400 13.96 26.33 -17.22
N ALA A 401 14.12 25.63 -18.35
CA ALA A 401 14.28 24.17 -18.33
C ALA A 401 15.55 23.73 -17.58
N ALA A 402 16.66 24.44 -17.75
CA ALA A 402 17.93 24.13 -17.09
C ALA A 402 17.84 24.32 -15.56
N ALA A 403 17.21 25.40 -15.11
CA ALA A 403 16.98 25.65 -13.68
C ALA A 403 16.08 24.58 -13.06
N LEU A 404 14.98 24.23 -13.74
CA LEU A 404 14.08 23.18 -13.27
C LEU A 404 14.77 21.81 -13.21
N TYR A 405 15.58 21.46 -14.21
CA TYR A 405 16.38 20.23 -14.17
C TYR A 405 17.33 20.20 -12.95
N GLY A 406 18.03 21.31 -12.68
CA GLY A 406 18.87 21.46 -11.50
C GLY A 406 18.11 21.32 -10.17
N GLU A 407 16.85 21.77 -10.12
CA GLU A 407 15.96 21.53 -8.97
C GLU A 407 15.60 20.03 -8.85
N VAL A 408 15.23 19.39 -9.95
CA VAL A 408 14.74 17.99 -10.00
C VAL A 408 15.80 17.00 -9.53
N VAL A 409 17.05 17.11 -9.99
CA VAL A 409 18.12 16.15 -9.65
C VAL A 409 18.60 16.23 -8.20
N ARG A 410 18.14 17.23 -7.43
CA ARG A 410 18.36 17.28 -5.98
C ARG A 410 17.36 16.43 -5.19
N ALA A 411 16.29 15.95 -5.84
CA ALA A 411 15.34 15.04 -5.22
C ALA A 411 15.92 13.63 -5.26
N GLY A 412 15.99 12.95 -4.11
CA GLY A 412 16.61 11.62 -3.99
C GLY A 412 16.19 10.62 -5.09
N PRO A 413 14.88 10.45 -5.37
CA PRO A 413 14.40 9.52 -6.42
C PRO A 413 14.84 9.87 -7.84
N TYR A 414 15.22 11.13 -8.08
CA TYR A 414 15.57 11.66 -9.40
C TYR A 414 17.04 12.07 -9.48
N ALA A 415 17.87 11.71 -8.50
CA ALA A 415 19.28 12.10 -8.45
C ALA A 415 20.09 11.54 -9.62
N SER A 416 19.71 10.37 -10.16
CA SER A 416 20.31 9.75 -11.33
C SER A 416 19.57 10.05 -12.64
N LEU A 417 18.59 10.97 -12.64
CA LEU A 417 17.83 11.32 -13.85
C LEU A 417 18.75 12.00 -14.86
N THR A 418 18.84 11.45 -16.06
CA THR A 418 19.63 12.05 -17.13
C THR A 418 18.93 13.27 -17.72
N ARG A 419 19.71 14.20 -18.28
CA ARG A 419 19.14 15.37 -18.96
C ARG A 419 18.22 14.99 -20.12
N ALA A 420 18.59 13.98 -20.90
CA ALA A 420 17.76 13.47 -22.00
C ALA A 420 16.41 12.93 -21.52
N ALA A 421 16.39 12.20 -20.39
CA ALA A 421 15.14 11.70 -19.82
C ALA A 421 14.25 12.83 -19.29
N PHE A 422 14.84 13.88 -18.70
CA PHE A 422 14.11 15.09 -18.32
C PHE A 422 13.53 15.81 -19.54
N ASP A 423 14.33 16.02 -20.59
CA ASP A 423 13.90 16.71 -21.81
C ASP A 423 12.78 15.93 -22.52
N ALA A 424 12.83 14.60 -22.53
CA ALA A 424 11.72 13.77 -23.03
C ALA A 424 10.42 13.97 -22.23
N CYS A 425 10.52 14.08 -20.90
CA CYS A 425 9.36 14.41 -20.07
C CYS A 425 8.84 15.83 -20.34
N LEU A 426 9.73 16.80 -20.51
CA LEU A 426 9.36 18.18 -20.83
C LEU A 426 8.68 18.28 -22.21
N ASP A 427 9.21 17.61 -23.23
CA ASP A 427 8.62 17.57 -24.57
C ASP A 427 7.21 16.94 -24.54
N PHE A 428 7.08 15.79 -23.86
CA PHE A 428 5.77 15.18 -23.63
C PHE A 428 4.81 16.13 -22.89
N VAL A 429 5.28 16.84 -21.86
CA VAL A 429 4.43 17.80 -21.15
C VAL A 429 4.03 18.94 -22.09
N ALA A 430 4.95 19.43 -22.91
CA ALA A 430 4.72 20.53 -23.83
C ALA A 430 3.74 20.19 -24.94
N THR A 431 3.89 19.03 -25.60
CA THR A 431 3.20 18.72 -26.87
C THR A 431 2.39 17.44 -26.85
N GLY A 432 2.52 16.63 -25.79
CA GLY A 432 1.98 15.27 -25.73
C GLY A 432 2.86 14.25 -26.47
N GLY A 433 4.04 14.62 -26.98
CA GLY A 433 4.93 13.74 -27.73
C GLY A 433 4.67 13.76 -29.24
N TYR A 434 5.50 13.03 -30.00
CA TYR A 434 5.53 13.09 -31.47
C TYR A 434 4.16 12.83 -32.11
N ALA A 435 3.44 11.78 -31.70
CA ALA A 435 2.12 11.47 -32.24
C ALA A 435 1.03 12.52 -31.93
N LEU A 436 1.16 13.24 -30.81
CA LEU A 436 0.11 14.13 -30.30
C LEU A 436 0.37 15.62 -30.61
N ARG A 437 1.61 15.99 -30.96
CA ARG A 437 2.02 17.39 -31.20
C ARG A 437 1.21 18.13 -32.26
N ALA A 438 0.62 17.40 -33.21
CA ALA A 438 -0.19 17.96 -34.30
C ALA A 438 -1.55 18.50 -33.84
N TYR A 439 -2.03 18.14 -32.64
CA TYR A 439 -3.34 18.56 -32.16
C TYR A 439 -3.22 19.59 -31.05
N ASP A 440 -3.90 20.73 -31.22
CA ASP A 440 -3.85 21.85 -30.30
C ASP A 440 -4.16 21.49 -28.85
N ARG A 441 -5.05 20.50 -28.63
CA ARG A 441 -5.47 20.08 -27.28
C ARG A 441 -4.34 19.53 -26.40
N TRP A 442 -3.25 19.06 -27.00
CA TRP A 442 -2.10 18.49 -26.27
C TRP A 442 -0.87 19.40 -26.22
N GLN A 443 -0.93 20.53 -26.93
CA GLN A 443 0.07 21.59 -26.80
C GLN A 443 -0.20 22.42 -25.54
N ARG A 444 0.32 21.95 -24.40
CA ARG A 444 0.08 22.53 -23.07
C ARG A 444 1.09 23.61 -22.70
N LEU A 445 2.34 23.48 -23.16
CA LEU A 445 3.39 24.47 -22.92
C LEU A 445 3.84 25.12 -24.21
N GLN A 446 4.34 26.35 -24.11
CA GLN A 446 5.04 27.04 -25.18
C GLN A 446 6.42 27.49 -24.68
N HIS A 447 7.41 27.36 -25.56
CA HIS A 447 8.74 27.94 -25.36
C HIS A 447 8.73 29.37 -25.88
N ARG A 448 9.16 30.32 -25.05
CA ARG A 448 9.16 31.73 -25.37
C ARG A 448 10.52 32.14 -25.98
N PRO A 449 10.56 33.24 -26.77
CA PRO A 449 11.81 33.76 -27.31
C PRO A 449 12.86 34.15 -26.26
N ASP A 450 12.44 34.48 -25.03
CA ASP A 450 13.31 34.80 -23.89
C ASP A 450 13.87 33.55 -23.18
N GLY A 451 13.64 32.34 -23.72
CA GLY A 451 14.19 31.09 -23.20
C GLY A 451 13.31 30.39 -22.14
N TYR A 452 12.23 31.03 -21.69
CA TYR A 452 11.33 30.48 -20.67
C TYR A 452 10.23 29.59 -21.26
N TRP A 453 9.84 28.57 -20.51
CA TRP A 453 8.63 27.77 -20.74
C TRP A 453 7.47 28.32 -19.92
N GLN A 454 6.26 28.32 -20.49
CA GLN A 454 5.03 28.66 -19.77
C GLN A 454 3.84 27.87 -20.31
N LEU A 455 2.72 27.88 -19.58
CA LEU A 455 1.45 27.37 -20.11
C LEU A 455 1.06 28.15 -21.38
N ARG A 456 0.65 27.42 -22.43
CA ARG A 456 0.11 28.01 -23.67
C ARG A 456 -1.21 28.73 -23.40
N ASP A 457 -2.10 28.11 -22.63
CA ASP A 457 -3.35 28.71 -22.15
C ASP A 457 -3.36 28.81 -20.61
N PRO A 458 -3.32 30.02 -20.03
CA PRO A 458 -3.41 30.22 -18.58
C PRO A 458 -4.67 29.61 -17.93
N ARG A 459 -5.77 29.45 -18.67
CA ARG A 459 -7.03 28.85 -18.17
C ARG A 459 -6.85 27.36 -17.84
N ALA A 460 -5.89 26.68 -18.47
CA ALA A 460 -5.57 25.28 -18.19
C ALA A 460 -5.14 25.05 -16.73
N THR A 461 -4.67 26.10 -16.04
CA THR A 461 -4.29 26.07 -14.63
C THR A 461 -5.39 25.49 -13.72
N GLN A 462 -6.66 25.85 -13.95
CA GLN A 462 -7.76 25.32 -13.14
C GLN A 462 -7.92 23.82 -13.34
N LEU A 463 -7.89 23.36 -14.59
CA LEU A 463 -8.03 21.95 -14.94
C LEU A 463 -6.87 21.11 -14.39
N ILE A 464 -5.63 21.59 -14.53
CA ILE A 464 -4.44 20.92 -13.99
C ILE A 464 -4.58 20.76 -12.47
N ARG A 465 -4.86 21.85 -11.74
CA ARG A 465 -5.04 21.81 -10.28
C ARG A 465 -6.12 20.84 -9.82
N MET A 466 -7.22 20.70 -10.56
CA MET A 466 -8.30 19.75 -10.25
C MET A 466 -7.91 18.28 -10.41
N ASN A 467 -6.80 18.01 -11.11
CA ASN A 467 -6.33 16.67 -11.43
C ASN A 467 -4.94 16.36 -10.83
N LEU A 468 -4.35 17.28 -10.06
CA LEU A 468 -3.10 17.02 -9.35
C LEU A 468 -3.30 15.94 -8.29
N GLY A 469 -2.46 14.91 -8.34
CA GLY A 469 -2.44 13.84 -7.36
C GLY A 469 -1.93 12.54 -7.95
N THR A 470 -1.21 11.76 -7.15
CA THR A 470 -0.67 10.46 -7.58
C THR A 470 -1.51 9.28 -7.09
N ILE A 471 -2.47 9.53 -6.18
CA ILE A 471 -3.39 8.50 -5.68
C ILE A 471 -4.40 8.16 -6.77
N GLN A 472 -4.45 6.89 -7.14
CA GLN A 472 -5.45 6.34 -8.05
C GLN A 472 -6.46 5.54 -7.24
N ASP A 473 -7.60 6.15 -6.92
CA ASP A 473 -8.69 5.42 -6.28
C ASP A 473 -9.28 4.39 -7.26
N THR A 474 -9.69 3.25 -6.71
CA THR A 474 -10.61 2.33 -7.41
C THR A 474 -11.95 3.02 -7.52
N ASP A 475 -12.59 2.98 -8.68
CA ASP A 475 -13.92 3.60 -8.85
C ASP A 475 -14.91 2.92 -7.87
N THR A 476 -15.51 3.70 -6.96
CA THR A 476 -16.45 3.21 -5.95
C THR A 476 -17.87 3.75 -6.17
N LEU A 477 -18.86 2.97 -5.76
CA LEU A 477 -20.28 3.33 -5.74
C LEU A 477 -20.80 3.38 -4.30
N LYS A 478 -21.64 4.39 -4.01
CA LYS A 478 -22.24 4.55 -2.68
C LYS A 478 -23.31 3.49 -2.43
N VAL A 479 -23.29 2.87 -1.26
CA VAL A 479 -24.33 1.91 -0.83
C VAL A 479 -25.36 2.64 0.04
N ARG A 480 -26.65 2.52 -0.30
CA ARG A 480 -27.76 3.18 0.41
C ARG A 480 -28.87 2.21 0.76
N MET A 481 -29.42 2.37 1.96
CA MET A 481 -30.67 1.70 2.33
C MET A 481 -31.82 2.25 1.48
N ARG A 482 -32.68 1.37 0.98
CA ARG A 482 -33.91 1.75 0.26
C ARG A 482 -34.74 2.70 1.11
N GLY A 483 -35.07 3.88 0.58
CA GLY A 483 -35.85 4.92 1.26
C GLY A 483 -35.07 5.80 2.25
N ALA A 484 -33.76 5.58 2.46
CA ALA A 484 -32.95 6.40 3.35
C ALA A 484 -32.16 7.49 2.59
N ARG A 485 -32.02 8.68 3.18
CA ARG A 485 -31.20 9.78 2.63
C ARG A 485 -29.68 9.59 2.83
N GLY A 486 -29.26 8.71 3.74
CA GLY A 486 -27.84 8.49 4.09
C GLY A 486 -27.20 7.28 3.42
N ALA A 487 -25.90 7.35 3.14
CA ALA A 487 -25.10 6.21 2.67
C ALA A 487 -24.57 5.38 3.85
N LEU A 488 -24.55 4.05 3.70
CA LEU A 488 -23.91 3.12 4.64
C LEU A 488 -22.38 3.12 4.46
N GLY A 489 -21.92 3.39 3.24
CA GLY A 489 -20.52 3.54 2.84
C GLY A 489 -20.37 3.26 1.35
N GLU A 490 -19.26 2.68 0.91
CA GLU A 490 -18.93 2.53 -0.52
C GLU A 490 -18.35 1.15 -0.86
N VAL A 491 -18.67 0.64 -2.06
CA VAL A 491 -18.16 -0.61 -2.65
C VAL A 491 -17.52 -0.35 -4.01
N GLU A 492 -16.60 -1.21 -4.45
CA GLU A 492 -15.97 -1.08 -5.77
C GLU A 492 -16.98 -1.26 -6.91
N GLU A 493 -16.85 -0.49 -7.98
CA GLU A 493 -17.74 -0.53 -9.16
C GLU A 493 -17.73 -1.91 -9.81
N ALA A 494 -16.57 -2.55 -9.94
CA ALA A 494 -16.45 -3.90 -10.50
C ALA A 494 -17.22 -4.95 -9.69
N PHE A 495 -17.20 -4.83 -8.36
CA PHE A 495 -18.00 -5.69 -7.48
C PHE A 495 -19.50 -5.40 -7.65
N ALA A 496 -19.89 -4.13 -7.64
CA ALA A 496 -21.29 -3.74 -7.80
C ALA A 496 -21.87 -4.16 -9.16
N ALA A 497 -21.07 -4.12 -10.22
CA ALA A 497 -21.46 -4.56 -11.56
C ALA A 497 -21.66 -6.08 -11.66
N ALA A 498 -21.01 -6.86 -10.80
CA ALA A 498 -21.17 -8.31 -10.74
C ALA A 498 -22.38 -8.78 -9.90
N LEU A 499 -23.08 -7.86 -9.21
CA LEU A 499 -24.23 -8.19 -8.36
C LEU A 499 -25.52 -8.34 -9.17
N VAL A 500 -26.33 -9.33 -8.80
CA VAL A 500 -27.67 -9.56 -9.33
C VAL A 500 -28.71 -9.33 -8.23
N PRO A 501 -29.87 -8.68 -8.50
CA PRO A 501 -30.89 -8.44 -7.48
C PRO A 501 -31.22 -9.68 -6.65
N GLY A 502 -31.20 -9.54 -5.32
CA GLY A 502 -31.34 -10.66 -4.38
C GLY A 502 -30.02 -11.20 -3.81
N ASP A 503 -28.87 -10.85 -4.41
CA ASP A 503 -27.55 -11.08 -3.83
C ASP A 503 -27.43 -10.38 -2.46
N THR A 504 -26.69 -10.99 -1.54
CA THR A 504 -26.44 -10.39 -0.21
C THR A 504 -24.95 -10.13 -0.03
N PHE A 505 -24.57 -9.11 0.74
CA PHE A 505 -23.18 -8.81 1.08
C PHE A 505 -23.09 -8.11 2.45
N LEU A 506 -21.89 -8.00 3.01
CA LEU A 506 -21.65 -7.34 4.31
C LEU A 506 -21.33 -5.85 4.14
N MET A 507 -21.93 -5.02 4.98
CA MET A 507 -21.62 -3.60 5.08
C MET A 507 -21.83 -3.06 6.50
N GLY A 508 -20.75 -2.63 7.16
CA GLY A 508 -20.78 -2.08 8.52
C GLY A 508 -21.34 -3.08 9.54
N GLY A 509 -20.88 -4.33 9.48
CA GLY A 509 -21.30 -5.44 10.34
C GLY A 509 -22.71 -5.98 10.07
N LYS A 510 -23.38 -5.53 8.99
CA LYS A 510 -24.76 -5.92 8.66
C LYS A 510 -24.81 -6.62 7.31
N ILE A 511 -25.60 -7.69 7.24
CA ILE A 511 -25.96 -8.33 5.97
C ILE A 511 -27.01 -7.45 5.28
N VAL A 512 -26.71 -7.06 4.06
CA VAL A 512 -27.59 -6.25 3.20
C VAL A 512 -27.89 -7.00 1.91
N ARG A 513 -29.12 -6.89 1.40
CA ARG A 513 -29.56 -7.48 0.13
C ARG A 513 -29.57 -6.43 -0.96
N PHE A 514 -28.89 -6.71 -2.07
CA PHE A 514 -28.87 -5.88 -3.26
C PHE A 514 -30.26 -5.86 -3.92
N GLU A 515 -30.76 -4.66 -4.18
CA GLU A 515 -32.05 -4.43 -4.83
C GLU A 515 -31.86 -4.00 -6.28
N SER A 516 -31.08 -2.93 -6.48
CA SER A 516 -30.84 -2.36 -7.80
C SER A 516 -29.63 -1.44 -7.81
N LEU A 517 -29.08 -1.24 -9.02
CA LEU A 517 -28.06 -0.24 -9.29
C LEU A 517 -28.75 0.98 -9.92
N LYS A 518 -28.68 2.15 -9.27
CA LYS A 518 -29.25 3.40 -9.77
C LYS A 518 -28.14 4.42 -10.00
N GLU A 519 -27.81 4.66 -11.27
CA GLU A 519 -26.76 5.58 -11.71
C GLU A 519 -25.45 5.41 -10.89
N MET A 520 -25.25 6.25 -9.87
CA MET A 520 -24.04 6.34 -9.05
C MET A 520 -24.16 5.69 -7.65
N HIS A 521 -25.21 4.90 -7.40
CA HIS A 521 -25.38 4.23 -6.10
C HIS A 521 -26.06 2.85 -6.18
N VAL A 522 -25.71 2.01 -5.20
CA VAL A 522 -26.23 0.67 -4.96
C VAL A 522 -27.35 0.78 -3.92
N GLU A 523 -28.58 0.44 -4.28
CA GLU A 523 -29.70 0.35 -3.33
C GLU A 523 -29.76 -1.03 -2.68
N VAL A 524 -29.90 -1.05 -1.36
CA VAL A 524 -29.96 -2.28 -0.56
C VAL A 524 -31.09 -2.27 0.48
N SER A 525 -31.55 -3.45 0.89
CA SER A 525 -32.42 -3.66 2.05
C SER A 525 -31.74 -4.51 3.13
N ARG A 526 -32.33 -4.58 4.32
CA ARG A 526 -31.80 -5.46 5.39
C ARG A 526 -32.23 -6.89 5.10
N ASP A 527 -31.31 -7.83 5.27
CA ASP A 527 -31.62 -9.26 5.19
C ASP A 527 -30.91 -9.98 6.34
N ARG A 528 -31.68 -10.71 7.16
CA ARG A 528 -31.17 -11.43 8.34
C ARG A 528 -30.91 -12.92 8.07
N GLY A 529 -31.28 -13.44 6.90
CA GLY A 529 -31.47 -14.88 6.70
C GLY A 529 -30.55 -15.56 5.68
N ARG A 530 -29.82 -14.82 4.84
CA ARG A 530 -28.97 -15.41 3.78
C ARG A 530 -27.47 -15.23 4.03
N LYS A 531 -26.69 -16.25 3.65
CA LYS A 531 -25.23 -16.21 3.69
C LYS A 531 -24.72 -15.13 2.72
N PRO A 532 -24.00 -14.10 3.19
CA PRO A 532 -23.57 -13.00 2.33
C PRO A 532 -22.56 -13.50 1.28
N LYS A 533 -22.73 -13.08 0.03
CA LYS A 533 -21.62 -13.06 -0.94
C LYS A 533 -20.54 -12.17 -0.35
N VAL A 534 -19.37 -12.76 -0.14
CA VAL A 534 -18.18 -12.02 0.26
C VAL A 534 -17.72 -11.27 -0.98
N ALA A 535 -17.68 -9.94 -0.90
CA ALA A 535 -16.99 -9.16 -1.91
C ALA A 535 -15.53 -9.64 -1.95
N VAL A 536 -15.18 -10.39 -2.99
CA VAL A 536 -13.78 -10.64 -3.32
C VAL A 536 -13.27 -9.32 -3.88
N PHE A 537 -12.89 -8.43 -2.96
CA PHE A 537 -12.27 -7.17 -3.33
C PHE A 537 -10.99 -7.52 -4.11
N MET A 538 -10.89 -6.98 -5.32
CA MET A 538 -9.66 -7.01 -6.12
C MET A 538 -8.65 -5.96 -5.62
N GLY A 539 -8.89 -5.39 -4.44
CA GLY A 539 -7.84 -4.74 -3.67
C GLY A 539 -6.67 -5.70 -3.51
N THR A 540 -5.49 -5.24 -3.88
CA THR A 540 -4.22 -5.98 -3.81
C THR A 540 -4.11 -6.72 -2.48
N LYS A 541 -4.34 -8.04 -2.48
CA LYS A 541 -3.89 -8.88 -1.38
C LYS A 541 -2.38 -8.72 -1.35
N PHE A 542 -1.84 -8.28 -0.22
CA PHE A 542 -0.39 -8.18 -0.06
C PHE A 542 0.21 -9.57 -0.22
N SER A 543 1.22 -9.66 -1.08
CA SER A 543 2.06 -10.84 -1.17
C SER A 543 3.01 -10.89 0.02
N THR A 544 3.36 -12.09 0.45
CA THR A 544 4.50 -12.29 1.37
C THR A 544 5.78 -11.66 0.77
N SER A 545 6.59 -10.99 1.57
CA SER A 545 7.88 -10.41 1.16
C SER A 545 8.92 -11.49 0.87
N THR A 546 9.93 -11.17 0.06
CA THR A 546 11.02 -12.11 -0.24
C THR A 546 11.77 -12.52 1.03
N GLN A 547 12.10 -11.56 1.90
CA GLN A 547 12.81 -11.86 3.15
C GLN A 547 12.01 -12.75 4.09
N LEU A 548 10.70 -12.52 4.24
CA LEU A 548 9.83 -13.41 5.02
C LEU A 548 9.71 -14.79 4.37
N SER A 549 9.64 -14.87 3.03
CA SER A 549 9.70 -16.13 2.28
C SER A 549 11.00 -16.90 2.58
N ASP A 550 12.15 -16.23 2.58
CA ASP A 550 13.44 -16.86 2.85
C ASP A 550 13.50 -17.37 4.31
N ARG A 551 12.98 -16.60 5.27
CA ARG A 551 12.85 -17.05 6.67
C ARG A 551 11.93 -18.25 6.84
N ILE A 552 10.85 -18.34 6.05
CA ILE A 552 9.99 -19.52 6.03
C ILE A 552 10.78 -20.73 5.54
N LEU A 553 11.53 -20.59 4.45
CA LEU A 553 12.38 -21.67 3.91
C LEU A 553 13.43 -22.09 4.93
N ASP A 554 14.12 -21.14 5.57
CA ASP A 554 15.08 -21.44 6.64
C ASP A 554 14.44 -22.20 7.80
N LEU A 555 13.24 -21.76 8.24
CA LEU A 555 12.50 -22.39 9.33
C LEU A 555 12.13 -23.85 9.00
N LEU A 556 11.78 -24.17 7.75
CA LEU A 556 11.45 -25.53 7.33
C LEU A 556 12.62 -26.52 7.49
N HIS A 557 13.87 -26.04 7.38
CA HIS A 557 15.08 -26.87 7.43
C HIS A 557 15.79 -26.88 8.78
N ARG A 558 15.23 -26.23 9.82
CA ARG A 558 15.85 -26.24 11.16
C ARG A 558 15.75 -27.60 11.82
N GLY A 559 16.81 -27.97 12.54
CA GLY A 559 16.83 -29.18 13.37
C GLY A 559 15.90 -29.09 14.59
N ASP A 560 15.65 -27.89 15.11
CA ASP A 560 14.69 -27.63 16.18
C ASP A 560 13.48 -26.84 15.65
N LEU A 561 12.31 -27.48 15.72
CA LEU A 561 11.02 -26.91 15.35
C LEU A 561 10.11 -26.67 16.56
N SER A 562 10.63 -26.72 17.79
CA SER A 562 9.87 -26.64 19.05
C SER A 562 9.02 -25.36 19.18
N ALA A 563 9.39 -24.29 18.48
CA ALA A 563 8.60 -23.06 18.41
C ALA A 563 7.27 -23.22 17.64
N LEU A 564 7.13 -24.27 16.82
CA LEU A 564 5.90 -24.57 16.08
C LEU A 564 5.02 -25.56 16.86
N PRO A 565 3.68 -25.46 16.76
CA PRO A 565 2.76 -26.45 17.32
C PRO A 565 2.96 -27.85 16.73
N ASP A 566 2.65 -28.88 17.52
CA ASP A 566 2.85 -30.31 17.19
C ASP A 566 2.28 -30.67 15.82
N HIS A 567 1.04 -30.25 15.53
CA HIS A 567 0.38 -30.53 14.25
C HIS A 567 1.12 -29.97 13.03
N THR A 568 1.91 -28.90 13.20
CA THR A 568 2.69 -28.27 12.12
C THR A 568 4.01 -29.00 11.97
N ARG A 569 4.66 -29.38 13.08
CA ARG A 569 5.89 -30.18 13.05
C ARG A 569 5.66 -31.53 12.38
N ASP A 570 4.56 -32.21 12.71
CA ASP A 570 4.20 -33.49 12.11
C ASP A 570 3.89 -33.36 10.62
N TRP A 571 3.29 -32.25 10.20
CA TRP A 571 3.01 -31.97 8.80
C TRP A 571 4.29 -31.71 7.98
N ILE A 572 5.25 -30.96 8.53
CA ILE A 572 6.57 -30.75 7.93
C ILE A 572 7.32 -32.08 7.83
N ARG A 573 7.32 -32.90 8.89
CA ARG A 573 7.95 -34.22 8.89
C ARG A 573 7.35 -35.13 7.81
N LEU A 574 6.03 -35.20 7.72
CA LEU A 574 5.35 -36.00 6.71
C LEU A 574 5.69 -35.54 5.29
N GLN A 575 5.83 -34.23 5.05
CA GLN A 575 6.26 -33.72 3.76
C GLN A 575 7.68 -34.21 3.40
N ALA A 576 8.61 -34.17 4.36
CA ALA A 576 9.98 -34.65 4.16
C ALA A 576 10.07 -36.17 3.94
N GLU A 577 9.10 -36.94 4.47
CA GLU A 577 9.01 -38.39 4.26
C GLU A 577 8.41 -38.75 2.88
N VAL A 578 7.42 -37.99 2.41
CA VAL A 578 6.67 -38.28 1.17
C VAL A 578 7.31 -37.63 -0.06
N SER A 579 8.03 -36.52 0.11
CA SER A 579 8.61 -35.73 -0.97
C SER A 579 9.83 -34.97 -0.44
N LYS A 580 10.11 -33.76 -0.94
CA LYS A 580 11.12 -32.83 -0.43
C LYS A 580 10.49 -31.64 0.28
N LEU A 581 11.24 -31.04 1.20
CA LEU A 581 10.94 -29.71 1.71
C LEU A 581 11.44 -28.67 0.69
N PRO A 582 10.66 -27.61 0.38
CA PRO A 582 11.14 -26.48 -0.39
C PRO A 582 12.40 -25.87 0.24
N GLU A 583 13.36 -25.44 -0.58
CA GLU A 583 14.67 -24.94 -0.13
C GLU A 583 15.01 -23.62 -0.84
N ALA A 584 15.78 -22.76 -0.17
CA ALA A 584 16.29 -21.54 -0.77
C ALA A 584 17.18 -21.83 -1.99
N GLY A 585 17.05 -21.01 -3.04
CA GLY A 585 17.88 -21.11 -4.25
C GLY A 585 17.54 -22.27 -5.19
N ARG A 586 16.41 -22.98 -5.00
CA ARG A 586 15.93 -24.04 -5.91
C ARG A 586 14.40 -24.00 -6.01
N LEU A 587 13.83 -24.47 -7.12
CA LEU A 587 12.39 -24.68 -7.24
C LEU A 587 12.07 -26.14 -6.94
N LEU A 588 11.07 -26.38 -6.09
CA LEU A 588 10.49 -27.71 -5.94
C LEU A 588 9.28 -27.82 -6.87
N VAL A 589 9.27 -28.82 -7.75
CA VAL A 589 8.14 -29.19 -8.58
C VAL A 589 7.71 -30.60 -8.20
N GLU A 590 6.48 -30.75 -7.77
CA GLU A 590 5.88 -32.06 -7.45
C GLU A 590 4.84 -32.40 -8.50
N SER A 591 4.95 -33.57 -9.14
CA SER A 591 3.94 -34.05 -10.09
C SER A 591 3.33 -35.35 -9.59
N PHE A 592 1.99 -35.43 -9.58
CA PHE A 592 1.27 -36.60 -9.06
C PHE A 592 -0.12 -36.74 -9.69
N PRO A 593 -0.71 -37.95 -9.72
CA PRO A 593 -2.07 -38.16 -10.16
C PRO A 593 -3.08 -37.85 -9.04
N TYR A 594 -4.25 -37.30 -9.38
CA TYR A 594 -5.39 -37.16 -8.47
C TYR A 594 -6.70 -37.07 -9.28
N GLU A 595 -7.73 -37.82 -8.88
CA GLU A 595 -9.06 -37.85 -9.54
C GLU A 595 -8.99 -38.00 -11.08
N GLY A 596 -8.09 -38.89 -11.55
CA GLY A 596 -7.94 -39.18 -12.98
C GLY A 596 -7.24 -38.09 -13.80
N ARG A 597 -6.59 -37.11 -13.15
CA ARG A 597 -5.86 -36.02 -13.81
C ARG A 597 -4.43 -35.92 -13.31
N ALA A 598 -3.55 -35.41 -14.17
CA ALA A 598 -2.22 -35.03 -13.76
C ALA A 598 -2.25 -33.70 -13.02
N HIS A 599 -1.51 -33.63 -11.91
CA HIS A 599 -1.32 -32.41 -11.13
C HIS A 599 0.16 -32.09 -11.04
N SER A 600 0.49 -30.80 -11.05
CA SER A 600 1.85 -30.31 -10.79
C SER A 600 1.80 -29.12 -9.86
N CYS A 601 2.52 -29.22 -8.73
CA CYS A 601 2.65 -28.17 -7.73
C CYS A 601 4.06 -27.57 -7.79
N ILE A 602 4.15 -26.28 -8.11
CA ILE A 602 5.41 -25.54 -8.25
C ILE A 602 5.56 -24.64 -7.04
N TYR A 603 6.53 -24.92 -6.16
CA TYR A 603 6.85 -24.10 -5.00
C TYR A 603 7.96 -23.12 -5.36
N GLY A 604 7.60 -21.84 -5.45
CA GLY A 604 8.53 -20.79 -5.83
C GLY A 604 8.65 -19.64 -4.83
N PHE A 605 7.79 -19.57 -3.80
CA PHE A 605 7.87 -18.57 -2.71
C PHE A 605 8.03 -17.11 -3.19
N ALA A 606 7.39 -16.79 -4.31
CA ALA A 606 7.49 -15.49 -5.00
C ALA A 606 6.33 -14.53 -4.65
N GLY A 607 5.39 -14.98 -3.80
CA GLY A 607 4.17 -14.25 -3.48
C GLY A 607 3.04 -14.48 -4.48
N ARG A 608 1.80 -14.24 -4.03
CA ARG A 608 0.59 -14.68 -4.75
C ARG A 608 0.46 -14.09 -6.15
N GLY A 609 0.79 -12.81 -6.32
CA GLY A 609 0.72 -12.16 -7.63
C GLY A 609 1.67 -12.79 -8.66
N ALA A 610 2.92 -13.04 -8.26
CA ALA A 610 3.91 -13.68 -9.10
C ALA A 610 3.55 -15.14 -9.41
N GLN A 611 3.10 -15.90 -8.41
CA GLN A 611 2.64 -17.28 -8.59
C GLN A 611 1.41 -17.36 -9.51
N GLN A 612 0.47 -16.43 -9.40
CA GLN A 612 -0.69 -16.37 -10.29
C GLN A 612 -0.27 -16.09 -11.74
N THR A 613 0.66 -15.16 -11.96
CA THR A 613 1.25 -14.90 -13.28
C THR A 613 2.00 -16.12 -13.80
N LEU A 614 2.78 -16.78 -12.94
CA LEU A 614 3.49 -18.01 -13.30
C LEU A 614 2.49 -19.08 -13.78
N GLY A 615 1.34 -19.24 -13.11
CA GLY A 615 0.28 -20.14 -13.55
C GLY A 615 -0.28 -19.79 -14.93
N LEU A 616 -0.49 -18.50 -15.24
CA LEU A 616 -0.92 -18.06 -16.58
C LEU A 616 0.11 -18.38 -17.66
N LEU A 617 1.39 -18.13 -17.39
CA LEU A 617 2.47 -18.35 -18.35
C LEU A 617 2.73 -19.85 -18.56
N LEU A 618 2.79 -20.62 -17.47
CA LEU A 618 3.03 -22.07 -17.54
C LEU A 618 1.89 -22.79 -18.23
N THR A 619 0.64 -22.45 -17.94
CA THR A 619 -0.50 -23.09 -18.63
C THR A 619 -0.50 -22.79 -20.12
N ARG A 620 -0.13 -21.59 -20.57
CA ARG A 620 0.07 -21.32 -22.00
C ARG A 620 1.17 -22.20 -22.62
N ARG A 621 2.32 -22.30 -21.96
CA ARG A 621 3.43 -23.14 -22.46
C ARG A 621 3.09 -24.63 -22.43
N MET A 622 2.32 -25.08 -21.44
CA MET A 622 1.79 -26.44 -21.38
C MET A 622 0.82 -26.72 -22.53
N GLU A 623 0.01 -25.74 -22.94
CA GLU A 623 -0.86 -25.84 -24.11
C GLU A 623 -0.02 -26.01 -25.40
N GLU A 624 1.00 -25.18 -25.58
CA GLU A 624 1.95 -25.26 -26.71
C GLU A 624 2.72 -26.59 -26.73
N ALA A 625 2.97 -27.17 -25.55
CA ALA A 625 3.60 -28.49 -25.39
C ALA A 625 2.61 -29.67 -25.48
N GLY A 626 1.31 -29.43 -25.71
CA GLY A 626 0.29 -30.48 -25.85
C GLY A 626 -0.09 -31.18 -24.54
N LEU A 627 0.14 -30.57 -23.38
CA LEU A 627 -0.12 -31.19 -22.07
C LEU A 627 -1.57 -31.05 -21.59
N GLY A 628 -2.39 -30.25 -22.29
CA GLY A 628 -3.81 -30.04 -21.98
C GLY A 628 -4.10 -29.52 -20.56
N PRO A 629 -3.53 -28.37 -20.15
CA PRO A 629 -3.87 -27.72 -18.88
C PRO A 629 -5.35 -27.32 -18.83
N LEU A 630 -5.98 -27.56 -17.69
CA LEU A 630 -7.41 -27.31 -17.47
C LEU A 630 -7.65 -26.16 -16.49
N GLY A 631 -6.65 -25.84 -15.68
CA GLY A 631 -6.71 -24.73 -14.75
C GLY A 631 -5.59 -24.77 -13.71
N PHE A 632 -5.54 -23.71 -12.91
CA PHE A 632 -4.55 -23.59 -11.84
C PHE A 632 -5.10 -22.81 -10.64
N VAL A 633 -4.40 -22.89 -9.51
CA VAL A 633 -4.61 -22.06 -8.33
C VAL A 633 -3.28 -21.64 -7.73
N ALA A 634 -3.21 -20.41 -7.22
CA ALA A 634 -1.98 -19.82 -6.70
C ALA A 634 -2.15 -19.28 -5.27
N THR A 635 -1.14 -19.56 -4.45
CA THR A 635 -0.93 -19.04 -3.09
C THR A 635 0.32 -18.15 -3.06
N ASP A 636 0.72 -17.66 -1.89
CA ASP A 636 2.00 -16.94 -1.75
C ASP A 636 3.22 -17.83 -2.04
N TYR A 637 3.08 -19.14 -1.85
CA TYR A 637 4.20 -20.08 -1.86
C TYR A 637 4.29 -20.87 -3.17
N ALA A 638 3.13 -21.24 -3.71
CA ALA A 638 3.06 -22.22 -4.77
C ALA A 638 1.91 -22.02 -5.75
N THR A 639 2.09 -22.60 -6.94
CA THR A 639 1.08 -22.74 -7.99
C THR A 639 0.78 -24.22 -8.23
N LEU A 640 -0.49 -24.61 -8.10
CA LEU A 640 -0.96 -25.95 -8.45
C LEU A 640 -1.70 -25.89 -9.79
N ILE A 641 -1.25 -26.67 -10.77
CA ILE A 641 -1.86 -26.81 -12.09
C ILE A 641 -2.44 -28.23 -12.20
N TRP A 642 -3.63 -28.35 -12.80
CA TRP A 642 -4.18 -29.65 -13.21
C TRP A 642 -4.35 -29.72 -14.73
N SER A 643 -4.00 -30.86 -15.30
CA SER A 643 -3.89 -31.09 -16.74
C SER A 643 -4.28 -32.52 -17.11
N LEU A 644 -4.46 -32.76 -18.41
CA LEU A 644 -4.69 -34.10 -18.95
C LEU A 644 -3.41 -34.94 -18.87
N GLU A 645 -2.29 -34.38 -19.29
CA GLU A 645 -0.99 -35.04 -19.29
C GLU A 645 -0.05 -34.49 -18.21
N GLN A 646 0.86 -35.34 -17.73
CA GLN A 646 1.80 -34.99 -16.68
C GLN A 646 3.01 -34.21 -17.22
N ILE A 647 3.46 -33.20 -16.48
CA ILE A 647 4.74 -32.54 -16.74
C ILE A 647 5.88 -33.52 -16.46
N ARG A 648 6.67 -33.84 -17.49
CA ARG A 648 7.85 -34.72 -17.39
C ARG A 648 9.16 -33.98 -17.21
N ASP A 649 9.26 -32.79 -17.81
CA ASP A 649 10.46 -31.94 -17.72
C ASP A 649 10.03 -30.49 -17.40
N PRO A 650 9.93 -30.13 -16.11
CA PRO A 650 9.53 -28.79 -15.71
C PRO A 650 10.56 -27.71 -16.07
N VAL A 651 11.85 -28.06 -16.29
CA VAL A 651 12.89 -27.08 -16.59
C VAL A 651 12.61 -26.38 -17.91
N THR A 652 12.14 -27.13 -18.91
CA THR A 652 11.76 -26.57 -20.23
C THR A 652 10.56 -25.64 -20.18
N LEU A 653 9.67 -25.80 -19.20
CA LEU A 653 8.49 -24.95 -19.05
C LEU A 653 8.79 -23.66 -18.26
N ILE A 654 9.74 -23.72 -17.32
CA ILE A 654 10.06 -22.64 -16.37
C ILE A 654 11.28 -21.81 -16.82
N ASP A 655 11.83 -22.06 -18.01
CA ASP A 655 13.00 -21.33 -18.51
C ASP A 655 12.72 -19.82 -18.66
N HIS A 656 13.72 -18.99 -18.33
CA HIS A 656 13.57 -17.55 -18.29
C HIS A 656 13.19 -16.94 -19.65
N GLY A 657 13.84 -17.36 -20.74
CA GLY A 657 13.56 -16.83 -22.07
C GLY A 657 12.12 -17.12 -22.48
N GLY A 658 11.69 -18.36 -22.30
CA GLY A 658 10.34 -18.79 -22.59
C GLY A 658 9.25 -18.11 -21.77
N LEU A 659 9.51 -17.80 -20.50
CA LEU A 659 8.57 -17.04 -19.65
C LEU A 659 8.50 -15.56 -20.04
N VAL A 660 9.62 -14.94 -20.43
CA VAL A 660 9.65 -13.55 -20.93
C VAL A 660 8.90 -13.44 -22.25
N ASP A 661 9.18 -14.33 -23.22
CA ASP A 661 8.50 -14.34 -24.51
C ASP A 661 6.98 -14.55 -24.35
N GLY A 662 6.60 -15.49 -23.48
CA GLY A 662 5.20 -15.74 -23.13
C GLY A 662 4.53 -14.52 -22.49
N LEU A 663 5.26 -13.76 -21.66
CA LEU A 663 4.76 -12.53 -21.06
C LEU A 663 4.56 -11.43 -22.11
N GLU A 664 5.51 -11.22 -23.01
CA GLU A 664 5.39 -10.20 -24.05
C GLU A 664 4.19 -10.46 -24.96
N GLY A 665 3.99 -11.72 -25.35
CA GLY A 665 2.80 -12.15 -26.08
C GLY A 665 1.51 -11.91 -25.31
N TRP A 666 1.48 -12.22 -24.00
CA TRP A 666 0.32 -12.01 -23.14
C TRP A 666 0.01 -10.53 -22.87
N LEU A 667 1.04 -9.69 -22.73
CA LEU A 667 0.92 -8.24 -22.51
C LEU A 667 0.35 -7.52 -23.73
N ALA A 668 0.70 -7.97 -24.94
CA ALA A 668 0.22 -7.41 -26.19
C ALA A 668 -1.30 -7.56 -26.36
N GLU A 669 -1.92 -8.54 -25.71
CA GLU A 669 -3.34 -8.85 -25.83
C GLU A 669 -4.20 -8.29 -24.67
N ASN A 670 -3.62 -7.55 -23.71
CA ASN A 670 -4.24 -7.44 -22.37
C ASN A 670 -4.85 -6.09 -21.93
N ALA A 671 -5.95 -6.20 -21.18
CA ALA A 671 -6.61 -5.12 -20.43
C ALA A 671 -5.73 -4.53 -19.32
N LEU A 672 -4.71 -5.26 -18.86
CA LEU A 672 -3.81 -4.82 -17.80
C LEU A 672 -2.91 -3.65 -18.23
N MET A 673 -2.33 -3.71 -19.42
CA MET A 673 -1.52 -2.62 -19.95
C MET A 673 -2.35 -1.36 -20.16
N LYS A 674 -3.59 -1.50 -20.65
CA LYS A 674 -4.54 -0.39 -20.77
C LYS A 674 -4.86 0.24 -19.41
N ARG A 675 -5.00 -0.57 -18.36
CA ARG A 675 -5.19 -0.08 -16.97
C ARG A 675 -3.97 0.66 -16.44
N SER A 676 -2.77 0.11 -16.61
CA SER A 676 -1.50 0.77 -16.23
C SER A 676 -1.32 2.08 -17.00
N PHE A 677 -1.61 2.08 -18.30
CA PHE A 677 -1.55 3.26 -19.16
C PHE A 677 -2.52 4.34 -18.70
N LYS A 678 -3.78 3.98 -18.39
CA LYS A 678 -4.78 4.93 -17.85
C LYS A 678 -4.26 5.62 -16.59
N THR A 679 -3.57 4.89 -15.73
CA THR A 679 -2.96 5.44 -14.50
C THR A 679 -1.84 6.43 -14.84
N ALA A 680 -0.86 6.01 -15.63
CA ALA A 680 0.27 6.86 -16.03
C ALA A 680 -0.21 8.12 -16.79
N ALA A 681 -1.16 7.96 -17.71
CA ALA A 681 -1.74 9.05 -18.49
C ALA A 681 -2.57 10.02 -17.62
N THR A 682 -3.19 9.55 -16.54
CA THR A 682 -3.87 10.43 -15.58
C THR A 682 -2.84 11.27 -14.82
N ILE A 683 -1.83 10.63 -14.21
CA ILE A 683 -0.82 11.29 -13.37
C ILE A 683 -0.02 12.29 -14.20
N ALA A 684 0.39 11.92 -15.41
CA ALA A 684 1.13 12.78 -16.33
C ALA A 684 0.28 13.90 -16.97
N GLY A 685 -1.01 13.98 -16.60
CA GLY A 685 -1.94 15.04 -17.02
C GLY A 685 -2.39 14.95 -18.48
N LEU A 686 -2.27 13.79 -19.13
CA LEU A 686 -2.75 13.57 -20.51
C LEU A 686 -4.26 13.37 -20.55
N THR A 687 -4.81 12.66 -19.56
CA THR A 687 -6.24 12.33 -19.47
C THR A 687 -6.85 12.91 -18.18
N PRO A 688 -7.41 14.13 -18.22
CA PRO A 688 -8.04 14.73 -17.05
C PRO A 688 -9.29 13.93 -16.63
N ARG A 689 -9.46 13.71 -15.32
CA ARG A 689 -10.61 13.03 -14.72
C ARG A 689 -11.71 14.00 -14.27
N ASN A 690 -11.30 15.14 -13.74
CA ASN A 690 -12.19 16.14 -13.17
C ASN A 690 -12.26 17.36 -14.10
N PHE A 691 -13.48 17.82 -14.40
CA PHE A 691 -13.74 19.04 -15.16
C PHE A 691 -14.53 20.05 -14.31
N PRO A 692 -14.46 21.36 -14.60
CA PRO A 692 -15.27 22.36 -13.91
C PRO A 692 -16.77 22.05 -14.04
N GLY A 693 -17.48 21.93 -12.91
CA GLY A 693 -18.93 21.71 -12.86
C GLY A 693 -19.44 20.33 -13.30
N LYS A 694 -18.58 19.45 -13.84
CA LYS A 694 -18.91 18.07 -14.23
C LYS A 694 -17.76 17.12 -13.89
N ARG A 695 -18.06 16.00 -13.26
CA ARG A 695 -17.10 14.89 -13.17
C ARG A 695 -17.21 14.08 -14.45
N ALA A 696 -16.09 13.72 -15.11
CA ALA A 696 -16.17 12.83 -16.25
C ALA A 696 -16.77 11.49 -15.79
N ASN A 697 -17.64 10.90 -16.61
CA ASN A 697 -18.09 9.53 -16.37
C ASN A 697 -16.87 8.60 -16.47
N ALA A 698 -16.64 7.77 -15.45
CA ALA A 698 -15.52 6.82 -15.39
C ALA A 698 -15.44 5.95 -16.65
N ARG A 699 -16.59 5.59 -17.25
CA ARG A 699 -16.65 4.86 -18.53
C ARG A 699 -16.11 5.66 -19.72
N GLN A 700 -16.46 6.94 -19.83
CA GLN A 700 -15.96 7.80 -20.91
C GLN A 700 -14.45 8.07 -20.80
N ALA A 701 -13.95 8.24 -19.57
CA ALA A 701 -12.52 8.41 -19.31
C ALA A 701 -11.73 7.13 -19.64
N THR A 702 -12.29 5.95 -19.33
CA THR A 702 -11.68 4.65 -19.66
C THR A 702 -11.61 4.42 -21.16
N PHE A 703 -12.73 4.61 -21.86
CA PHE A 703 -12.81 4.46 -23.31
C PHE A 703 -11.82 5.38 -24.06
N SER A 704 -11.66 6.62 -23.58
CA SER A 704 -10.70 7.57 -24.17
C SER A 704 -9.24 7.16 -23.97
N ALA A 705 -8.91 6.57 -22.81
CA ALA A 705 -7.56 6.10 -22.51
C ALA A 705 -7.18 4.86 -23.34
N ASP A 706 -8.12 3.94 -23.55
CA ASP A 706 -7.91 2.74 -24.36
C ASP A 706 -7.61 3.08 -25.82
N ILE A 707 -8.38 4.01 -26.41
CA ILE A 707 -8.14 4.50 -27.77
C ILE A 707 -6.75 5.13 -27.88
N LEU A 708 -6.36 5.94 -26.90
CA LEU A 708 -5.04 6.57 -26.89
C LEU A 708 -3.92 5.53 -26.81
N TYR A 709 -4.06 4.52 -25.94
CA TYR A 709 -3.10 3.43 -25.85
C TYR A 709 -2.96 2.69 -27.18
N ASP A 710 -4.08 2.27 -27.79
CA ASP A 710 -4.08 1.52 -29.04
C ASP A 710 -3.50 2.36 -30.20
N THR A 711 -3.79 3.65 -30.23
CA THR A 711 -3.27 4.60 -31.23
C THR A 711 -1.76 4.77 -31.07
N LEU A 712 -1.27 5.07 -29.86
CA LEU A 712 0.16 5.25 -29.61
C LEU A 712 0.93 3.96 -29.91
N ARG A 713 0.43 2.81 -29.49
CA ARG A 713 1.09 1.53 -29.77
C ARG A 713 1.25 1.28 -31.28
N LYS A 714 0.25 1.67 -32.08
CA LYS A 714 0.26 1.47 -33.52
C LYS A 714 1.11 2.48 -34.29
N TYR A 715 1.13 3.74 -33.85
CA TYR A 715 1.70 4.85 -34.64
C TYR A 715 2.95 5.49 -34.03
N ASP A 716 3.22 5.26 -32.73
CA ASP A 716 4.37 5.80 -31.99
C ASP A 716 4.77 4.85 -30.84
N PRO A 717 5.31 3.64 -31.16
CA PRO A 717 5.63 2.62 -30.16
C PRO A 717 6.74 3.04 -29.17
N GLY A 718 7.55 4.05 -29.53
CA GLY A 718 8.57 4.66 -28.67
C GLY A 718 8.05 5.81 -27.80
N HIS A 719 6.73 6.01 -27.73
CA HIS A 719 6.14 7.09 -26.97
C HIS A 719 6.42 6.95 -25.46
N LEU A 720 6.83 8.06 -24.81
CA LEU A 720 7.21 8.10 -23.39
C LEU A 720 6.21 7.40 -22.44
N LEU A 721 4.91 7.63 -22.63
CA LEU A 721 3.89 6.98 -21.79
C LEU A 721 3.80 5.46 -21.96
N LEU A 722 4.12 4.90 -23.13
CA LEU A 722 4.16 3.45 -23.30
C LEU A 722 5.34 2.85 -22.54
N ASP A 723 6.50 3.52 -22.56
CA ASP A 723 7.66 3.11 -21.77
C ASP A 723 7.38 3.18 -20.26
N ILE A 724 6.79 4.28 -19.78
CA ILE A 724 6.35 4.40 -18.38
C ILE A 724 5.35 3.30 -18.03
N THR A 725 4.41 3.01 -18.94
CA THR A 725 3.41 1.95 -18.71
C THR A 725 4.06 0.59 -18.56
N ARG A 726 5.07 0.28 -19.39
CA ARG A 726 5.84 -0.97 -19.32
C ARG A 726 6.58 -1.07 -17.99
N GLU A 727 7.33 -0.03 -17.60
CA GLU A 727 8.04 0.04 -16.32
C GLU A 727 7.10 -0.20 -15.12
N GLU A 728 5.93 0.43 -15.13
CA GLU A 728 4.94 0.34 -14.06
C GLU A 728 4.22 -1.01 -14.02
N ALA A 729 3.90 -1.60 -15.18
CA ALA A 729 3.29 -2.92 -15.25
C ALA A 729 4.20 -4.01 -14.69
N MET A 730 5.50 -3.93 -15.01
CA MET A 730 6.53 -4.84 -14.51
C MET A 730 6.74 -4.71 -12.99
N ARG A 731 6.74 -3.47 -12.46
CA ARG A 731 6.89 -3.18 -11.02
C ARG A 731 5.65 -3.54 -10.19
N GLY A 732 4.43 -3.29 -10.70
CA GLY A 732 3.25 -3.16 -9.85
C GLY A 732 2.23 -4.31 -9.87
N LEU A 733 1.85 -4.82 -11.05
CA LEU A 733 0.60 -5.57 -11.18
C LEU A 733 0.77 -7.03 -11.64
N ILE A 734 1.88 -7.36 -12.29
CA ILE A 734 2.13 -8.72 -12.83
C ILE A 734 2.99 -9.52 -11.85
N GLY A 735 3.71 -8.88 -10.93
CA GLY A 735 4.67 -9.56 -10.08
C GLY A 735 5.77 -10.25 -10.89
N PHE A 736 5.94 -9.91 -12.17
CA PHE A 736 6.92 -10.56 -13.04
C PHE A 736 8.35 -10.27 -12.58
N GLY A 737 8.63 -9.07 -12.07
CA GLY A 737 9.93 -8.79 -11.44
C GLY A 737 10.28 -9.78 -10.32
N ARG A 738 9.30 -10.28 -9.57
CA ARG A 738 9.51 -11.35 -8.58
C ARG A 738 9.66 -12.74 -9.20
N ILE A 739 9.10 -12.98 -10.39
CA ILE A 739 9.40 -14.18 -11.17
C ILE A 739 10.85 -14.11 -11.66
N GLU A 740 11.31 -12.98 -12.20
CA GLU A 740 12.71 -12.79 -12.61
C GLU A 740 13.66 -12.96 -11.44
N GLU A 741 13.36 -12.34 -10.28
CA GLU A 741 14.12 -12.54 -9.05
C GLU A 741 14.15 -14.01 -8.62
N MET A 742 13.00 -14.69 -8.65
CA MET A 742 12.88 -16.11 -8.34
C MET A 742 13.74 -16.96 -9.29
N LEU A 743 13.72 -16.70 -10.59
CA LEU A 743 14.52 -17.42 -11.58
C LEU A 743 16.02 -17.12 -11.43
N ALA A 744 16.37 -15.87 -11.14
CA ALA A 744 17.74 -15.44 -10.92
C ALA A 744 18.34 -16.10 -9.66
N ARG A 745 17.58 -16.19 -8.56
CA ARG A 745 18.03 -16.85 -7.34
C ARG A 745 18.14 -18.36 -7.50
N THR A 746 17.27 -18.99 -8.29
CA THR A 746 17.32 -20.44 -8.49
C THR A 746 18.31 -20.89 -9.55
N ARG A 747 18.72 -19.99 -10.46
CA ARG A 747 19.67 -20.28 -11.56
C ARG A 747 19.27 -21.51 -12.39
N GLY A 748 17.95 -21.74 -12.54
CA GLY A 748 17.41 -22.90 -13.23
C GLY A 748 17.50 -24.22 -12.47
N LEU A 749 17.89 -24.22 -11.20
CA LEU A 749 17.89 -25.43 -10.36
C LEU A 749 16.45 -25.79 -9.99
N VAL A 750 15.99 -26.93 -10.51
CA VAL A 750 14.65 -27.48 -10.26
C VAL A 750 14.79 -28.89 -9.72
N ASP A 751 14.21 -29.14 -8.55
CA ASP A 751 13.95 -30.48 -8.03
C ASP A 751 12.59 -30.95 -8.50
N HIS A 752 12.55 -31.93 -9.39
CA HIS A 752 11.30 -32.56 -9.83
C HIS A 752 11.09 -33.86 -9.07
N VAL A 753 10.01 -33.94 -8.29
CA VAL A 753 9.58 -35.13 -7.56
C VAL A 753 8.30 -35.64 -8.19
N VAL A 754 8.29 -36.90 -8.63
CA VAL A 754 7.10 -37.56 -9.16
C VAL A 754 6.55 -38.50 -8.09
N GLY A 755 5.38 -38.18 -7.57
CA GLY A 755 4.66 -38.95 -6.56
C GLY A 755 3.48 -39.75 -7.13
N ASP A 756 3.02 -40.74 -6.38
CA ASP A 756 1.85 -41.57 -6.69
C ASP A 756 0.54 -41.04 -6.06
N ARG A 757 0.64 -40.00 -5.23
CA ARG A 757 -0.47 -39.38 -4.51
C ARG A 757 -0.23 -37.89 -4.24
N VAL A 758 -1.29 -37.21 -3.81
CA VAL A 758 -1.21 -35.81 -3.34
C VAL A 758 -0.22 -35.70 -2.18
N THR A 759 0.73 -34.79 -2.30
CA THR A 759 1.75 -34.54 -1.27
C THR A 759 1.17 -33.70 -0.11
N PRO A 760 1.72 -33.83 1.11
CA PRO A 760 1.23 -33.10 2.29
C PRO A 760 1.17 -31.58 2.09
N PHE A 761 2.16 -30.96 1.46
CA PHE A 761 2.19 -29.52 1.22
C PHE A 761 1.28 -29.07 0.07
N ALA A 762 0.98 -29.95 -0.89
CA ALA A 762 0.07 -29.63 -1.98
C ALA A 762 -1.41 -29.76 -1.58
N ALA A 763 -1.73 -30.62 -0.61
CA ALA A 763 -3.10 -30.90 -0.19
C ALA A 763 -3.93 -29.63 0.16
N PRO A 764 -3.40 -28.61 0.88
CA PRO A 764 -4.15 -27.38 1.14
C PRO A 764 -4.55 -26.61 -0.12
N LEU A 765 -3.77 -26.67 -1.21
CA LEU A 765 -4.07 -25.94 -2.45
C LEU A 765 -5.36 -26.43 -3.12
N PHE A 766 -5.79 -27.66 -2.88
CA PHE A 766 -7.07 -28.16 -3.38
C PHE A 766 -8.28 -27.49 -2.73
N LEU A 767 -8.10 -26.99 -1.50
CA LEU A 767 -9.10 -26.30 -0.69
C LEU A 767 -9.05 -24.77 -0.87
N GLU A 768 -8.12 -24.26 -1.68
CA GLU A 768 -8.01 -22.84 -1.94
C GLU A 768 -9.12 -22.33 -2.86
N VAL A 769 -9.55 -21.09 -2.59
CA VAL A 769 -10.56 -20.39 -3.37
C VAL A 769 -9.87 -19.55 -4.46
N GLY A 770 -10.47 -19.48 -5.64
CA GLY A 770 -9.94 -18.70 -6.76
C GLY A 770 -9.17 -19.53 -7.79
N LYS A 771 -9.64 -20.76 -8.02
CA LYS A 771 -9.23 -21.60 -9.16
C LYS A 771 -9.49 -20.84 -10.47
N VAL A 772 -8.47 -20.74 -11.32
CA VAL A 772 -8.53 -20.09 -12.62
C VAL A 772 -8.68 -21.18 -13.67
N PRO A 773 -9.82 -21.28 -14.38
CA PRO A 773 -9.97 -22.22 -15.48
C PRO A 773 -9.12 -21.79 -16.67
N VAL A 774 -8.59 -22.76 -17.41
CA VAL A 774 -7.91 -22.55 -18.69
C VAL A 774 -8.85 -23.03 -19.79
N GLN A 775 -9.10 -22.19 -20.79
CA GLN A 775 -9.81 -22.58 -22.00
C GLN A 775 -8.77 -22.91 -23.08
N GLY A 776 -8.92 -24.06 -23.72
CA GLY A 776 -7.96 -24.59 -24.69
C GLY A 776 -8.31 -26.01 -25.11
N ALA A 777 -7.43 -26.62 -25.91
CA ALA A 777 -7.58 -27.96 -26.47
C ALA A 777 -7.82 -29.03 -25.40
N GLY A 778 -7.26 -28.88 -24.19
CA GLY A 778 -7.53 -29.79 -23.07
C GLY A 778 -8.99 -29.74 -22.59
N ALA A 779 -9.57 -28.54 -22.48
CA ALA A 779 -10.98 -28.37 -22.12
C ALA A 779 -11.90 -28.89 -23.24
N ASP A 780 -11.56 -28.62 -24.50
CA ASP A 780 -12.30 -29.10 -25.66
C ASP A 780 -12.26 -30.64 -25.77
N ALA A 781 -11.11 -31.26 -25.47
CA ALA A 781 -10.96 -32.71 -25.43
C ALA A 781 -11.84 -33.36 -24.34
N LEU A 782 -11.96 -32.75 -23.16
CA LEU A 782 -12.89 -33.22 -22.13
C LEU A 782 -14.35 -33.12 -22.56
N VAL A 783 -14.73 -32.01 -23.19
CA VAL A 783 -16.08 -31.84 -23.72
C VAL A 783 -16.36 -32.85 -24.82
N ALA A 784 -15.40 -33.10 -25.72
CA ALA A 784 -15.54 -34.10 -26.77
C ALA A 784 -15.68 -35.52 -26.19
N ALA A 785 -14.83 -35.90 -25.23
CA ALA A 785 -14.88 -37.22 -24.59
C ALA A 785 -16.18 -37.42 -23.79
N GLU A 786 -16.64 -36.40 -23.06
CA GLU A 786 -17.92 -36.44 -22.34
C GLU A 786 -19.10 -36.47 -23.30
N THR A 787 -19.02 -35.75 -24.42
CA THR A 787 -20.03 -35.81 -25.49
C THR A 787 -20.09 -37.22 -26.07
N GLU A 788 -18.94 -37.82 -26.43
CA GLU A 788 -18.88 -39.18 -26.95
C GLU A 788 -19.44 -40.20 -25.97
N ARG A 789 -19.09 -40.09 -24.68
CA ARG A 789 -19.64 -40.91 -23.60
C ARG A 789 -21.17 -40.77 -23.49
N LEU A 790 -21.68 -39.53 -23.47
CA LEU A 790 -23.12 -39.26 -23.40
C LEU A 790 -23.85 -39.74 -24.65
N MET A 791 -23.24 -39.63 -25.83
CA MET A 791 -23.81 -40.11 -27.08
C MET A 791 -23.88 -41.65 -27.09
N ALA A 792 -22.84 -42.33 -26.61
CA ALA A 792 -22.83 -43.79 -26.44
C ALA A 792 -23.87 -44.26 -25.40
N GLU A 793 -23.94 -43.58 -24.24
CA GLU A 793 -24.95 -43.88 -23.20
C GLU A 793 -26.39 -43.62 -23.68
N ALA A 794 -26.58 -42.63 -24.56
CA ALA A 794 -27.87 -42.34 -25.20
C ALA A 794 -28.17 -43.24 -26.41
N GLY A 795 -27.24 -44.12 -26.83
CA GLY A 795 -27.39 -45.00 -28.00
C GLY A 795 -27.38 -44.28 -29.35
N LEU A 796 -26.76 -43.09 -29.40
CA LEU A 796 -26.65 -42.25 -30.61
C LEU A 796 -25.39 -42.53 -31.43
N VAL A 797 -24.43 -43.28 -30.88
CA VAL A 797 -23.18 -43.71 -31.52
C VAL A 797 -22.84 -45.12 -31.09
#